data_AF-A0A7Y3MX71-F1
#
_entry.id   AF-A0A7Y3MX71-F1
#
_cell.length_a   1.000
_cell.length_b   1.000
_cell.length_c   1.000
_cell.angle_alpha   90.00
_cell.angle_beta   90.00
_cell.angle_gamma   90.00
#
_symmetry.space_group_name_H-M   'P 1'
#
loop_
_entity.id
_entity.type
_entity.pdbx_description
1 polymer ?
#
loop_
_entity_poly.entity_id
_entity_poly.type
_entity_poly.pdbx_seq_one_letter_code
_entity_poly.pdbx_strand_id
1 'polypeptide(L)'
;AYLRARLLDVFVGDWDRHPDQWRWASFERGDTVSWYPIPRDRDWALSRLDGALVYVAGRYFSHYRGFGPEYEPAFNATFTGRALDRRILTRLDRADFLRTAEDLQHALSDDVIADAVSRLPSTYQAEVGEGLAAAFTRRRDRLLSFAGEYYELLAGWVDLYGTDEEELALVEHTGGGRTRVRLFQLIRNEPAPAPYLDRTFLESETQEIRIFLHGDEDRVEIRGSNPSNIVVRAIGGGGDDEFLDESTGTSVFHDHRGDNDFSGAPGSAYDEDDWEEPPDQFSATHQSKARDWGSWTLGYPVFSYNSDEGFYLGAGFRRDTYGFRHYPYERRLTGRAVFGPAVGRARGSLRYDFPVYRRAVRGFFSGYASGREVVRFFGFGNDTQITGEDDFYQFTRDEVRLELELTGTPSDHVVLRAGPTFHFVDHDDVVEQRLIGQIQPYGLDRFAQFGLGAGIAWDRRDHPLVPRSGWLLEAEGHVTPSLADVETTYGSGSASARWYTHGDGRLEPLFGLRLGAEQVWGRAPYHSAAYLGGPGSSLGVREHRFAGDRVVQAGATGSIFLTPFYLFLPGKLGLHAISETGRVWLDGESPGGWHASYGGGLWVSLVNDHTLVSFTMARSEDRTGLYFGLGWPL
;
A
#
# COMPACT_ATOMS: atom_id res chain seq x y z
N ALA A 1 21.59 15.34 24.91
CA ALA A 1 20.63 14.97 25.98
C ALA A 1 19.49 14.10 25.44
N TYR A 2 18.72 14.57 24.44
CA TYR A 2 17.59 13.81 23.86
C TYR A 2 17.98 12.42 23.37
N LEU A 3 19.04 12.31 22.56
CA LEU A 3 19.57 11.03 22.09
C LEU A 3 19.85 10.03 23.23
N ARG A 4 20.46 10.50 24.33
CA ARG A 4 20.74 9.67 25.50
C ARG A 4 19.45 9.11 26.12
N ALA A 5 18.41 9.94 26.23
CA ALA A 5 17.12 9.49 26.73
C ALA A 5 16.46 8.48 25.77
N ARG A 6 16.52 8.71 24.46
CA ARG A 6 16.00 7.78 23.45
C ARG A 6 16.70 6.42 23.45
N LEU A 7 18.03 6.40 23.53
CA LEU A 7 18.79 5.17 23.65
C LEU A 7 18.47 4.42 24.95
N LEU A 8 18.20 5.13 26.04
CA LEU A 8 17.73 4.52 27.30
C LEU A 8 16.31 3.93 27.15
N ASP A 9 15.39 4.63 26.49
CA ASP A 9 14.03 4.13 26.24
C ASP A 9 14.07 2.82 25.45
N VAL A 10 14.88 2.78 24.37
CA VAL A 10 15.09 1.56 23.61
C VAL A 10 15.77 0.50 24.48
N PHE A 11 16.77 0.85 25.29
CA PHE A 11 17.41 -0.10 26.20
C PHE A 11 16.40 -0.79 27.14
N VAL A 12 15.41 -0.08 27.67
CA VAL A 12 14.35 -0.68 28.51
C VAL A 12 13.15 -1.23 27.70
N GLY A 13 13.24 -1.23 26.37
CA GLY A 13 12.20 -1.74 25.47
C GLY A 13 10.91 -0.93 25.50
N ASP A 14 11.00 0.36 25.81
CA ASP A 14 9.86 1.26 25.84
C ASP A 14 9.61 1.84 24.45
N TRP A 15 8.67 1.22 23.74
CA TRP A 15 8.35 1.54 22.36
C TRP A 15 7.30 2.63 22.22
N ASP A 16 6.64 3.11 23.28
CA ASP A 16 5.55 4.09 23.17
C ASP A 16 6.04 5.52 23.47
N ARG A 17 6.78 6.09 22.52
CA ARG A 17 7.57 7.33 22.74
C ARG A 17 7.16 8.47 21.82
N HIS A 18 5.87 8.74 21.80
CA HIS A 18 5.26 9.85 21.05
C HIS A 18 5.53 11.24 21.66
N PRO A 19 5.28 12.36 20.93
CA PRO A 19 5.62 13.71 21.37
C PRO A 19 5.07 14.12 22.75
N ASP A 20 3.86 13.70 23.13
CA ASP A 20 3.26 14.06 24.43
C ASP A 20 3.96 13.43 25.65
N GLN A 21 4.82 12.42 25.40
CA GLN A 21 5.68 11.80 26.42
C GLN A 21 6.91 12.63 26.76
N TRP A 22 7.03 13.85 26.22
CA TRP A 22 8.14 14.75 26.50
C TRP A 22 7.66 16.07 27.11
N ARG A 23 8.46 16.57 28.04
CA ARG A 23 8.48 17.97 28.45
C ARG A 23 9.85 18.54 28.17
N TRP A 24 9.94 19.85 28.05
CA TRP A 24 11.18 20.55 27.74
C TRP A 24 11.41 21.63 28.78
N ALA A 25 12.54 21.57 29.47
CA ALA A 25 12.97 22.64 30.38
C ALA A 25 13.84 23.63 29.61
N SER A 26 13.45 24.90 29.61
CA SER A 26 14.26 25.99 29.06
C SER A 26 15.20 26.57 30.12
N PHE A 27 16.42 26.90 29.68
CA PHE A 27 17.41 27.61 30.48
C PHE A 27 18.02 28.72 29.62
N GLU A 28 17.85 29.95 30.06
CA GLU A 28 18.46 31.12 29.41
C GLU A 28 19.95 31.21 29.80
N ARG A 29 20.81 31.40 28.80
CA ARG A 29 22.25 31.63 28.96
C ARG A 29 22.68 32.75 28.02
N GLY A 30 22.63 33.99 28.52
CA GLY A 30 22.83 35.17 27.66
C GLY A 30 21.73 35.26 26.61
N ASP A 31 22.10 35.46 25.35
CA ASP A 31 21.16 35.55 24.22
C ASP A 31 20.72 34.18 23.67
N THR A 32 21.10 33.07 24.32
CA THR A 32 20.76 31.71 23.88
C THR A 32 19.85 31.01 24.89
N VAL A 33 18.76 30.41 24.39
CA VAL A 33 17.88 29.54 25.19
C VAL A 33 18.23 28.08 24.93
N SER A 34 18.64 27.36 25.97
CA SER A 34 18.91 25.92 25.91
C SER A 34 17.70 25.11 26.38
N TRP A 35 17.31 24.10 25.60
CA TRP A 35 16.19 23.21 25.94
C TRP A 35 16.66 21.81 26.31
N TYR A 36 16.18 21.28 27.43
CA TYR A 36 16.50 19.93 27.91
C TYR A 36 15.26 19.03 27.94
N PRO A 37 15.33 17.82 27.36
CA PRO A 37 14.21 16.90 27.35
C PRO A 37 14.02 16.25 28.72
N ILE A 38 12.77 16.17 29.14
CA ILE A 38 12.31 15.47 30.34
C ILE A 38 11.32 14.40 29.86
N PRO A 39 11.71 13.11 29.85
CA PRO A 39 10.79 12.04 29.51
C PRO A 39 9.72 11.93 30.60
N ARG A 40 8.46 11.80 30.16
CA ARG A 40 7.32 11.43 30.99
C ARG A 40 7.13 9.91 30.97
N ASP A 41 6.19 9.45 31.79
CA ASP A 41 5.54 8.12 31.85
C ASP A 41 6.22 6.99 31.02
N ARG A 42 6.60 5.91 31.69
CA ARG A 42 7.30 4.75 31.09
C ARG A 42 6.40 3.52 31.06
N ASP A 43 5.16 3.69 30.63
CA ASP A 43 4.08 2.72 30.86
C ASP A 43 4.29 1.39 30.12
N TRP A 44 5.07 1.41 29.03
CA TRP A 44 5.36 0.23 28.22
C TRP A 44 6.77 -0.33 28.43
N ALA A 45 7.61 0.30 29.26
CA ALA A 45 8.95 -0.21 29.56
C ALA A 45 8.89 -1.63 30.12
N LEU A 46 9.79 -2.49 29.65
CA LEU A 46 9.90 -3.91 30.06
C LEU A 46 8.66 -4.77 29.75
N SER A 47 7.71 -4.28 28.95
CA SER A 47 6.50 -5.02 28.59
C SER A 47 6.84 -6.25 27.75
N ARG A 48 6.48 -7.44 28.22
CA ARG A 48 6.66 -8.69 27.47
C ARG A 48 5.41 -8.98 26.66
N LEU A 49 5.57 -8.95 25.33
CA LEU A 49 4.52 -9.28 24.36
C LEU A 49 4.98 -10.54 23.60
N ASP A 50 4.48 -11.70 24.05
CA ASP A 50 4.89 -13.03 23.60
C ASP A 50 3.71 -13.84 23.02
N GLY A 51 4.03 -14.86 22.21
CA GLY A 51 3.06 -15.78 21.62
C GLY A 51 2.83 -15.60 20.11
N ALA A 52 2.23 -16.61 19.49
CA ALA A 52 2.03 -16.66 18.04
C ALA A 52 1.16 -15.50 17.51
N LEU A 53 0.18 -15.04 18.30
CA LEU A 53 -0.68 -13.92 17.93
C LEU A 53 0.12 -12.62 17.85
N VAL A 54 0.92 -12.29 18.87
CA VAL A 54 1.77 -11.10 18.88
C VAL A 54 2.80 -11.17 17.76
N TYR A 55 3.36 -12.36 17.49
CA TYR A 55 4.30 -12.56 16.39
C TYR A 55 3.69 -12.26 15.02
N VAL A 56 2.43 -12.65 14.79
CA VAL A 56 1.70 -12.33 13.55
C VAL A 56 1.30 -10.86 13.54
N ALA A 57 0.70 -10.35 14.61
CA ALA A 57 0.28 -8.94 14.74
C ALA A 57 1.46 -7.98 14.53
N GLY A 58 2.62 -8.27 15.11
CA GLY A 58 3.86 -7.50 14.98
C GLY A 58 4.44 -7.44 13.56
N ARG A 59 3.92 -8.23 12.60
CA ARG A 59 4.23 -8.07 11.17
C ARG A 59 3.34 -7.03 10.47
N TYR A 60 2.10 -6.88 10.94
CA TYR A 60 1.14 -5.92 10.39
C TYR A 60 1.20 -4.57 11.12
N PHE A 61 1.61 -4.59 12.37
CA PHE A 61 1.67 -3.44 13.27
C PHE A 61 3.07 -3.38 13.91
N SER A 62 3.93 -2.52 13.36
CA SER A 62 5.36 -2.43 13.73
C SER A 62 5.63 -2.14 15.21
N HIS A 63 4.66 -1.56 15.93
CA HIS A 63 4.80 -1.15 17.33
C HIS A 63 4.47 -2.27 18.35
N TYR A 64 3.76 -3.35 17.96
CA TYR A 64 3.47 -4.45 18.89
C TYR A 64 4.67 -5.39 19.05
N ARG A 65 5.69 -4.94 19.79
CA ARG A 65 6.90 -5.72 20.10
C ARG A 65 7.22 -5.64 21.59
N GLY A 66 7.59 -6.79 22.16
CA GLY A 66 7.91 -6.90 23.57
C GLY A 66 9.37 -6.66 23.88
N PHE A 67 9.66 -6.37 25.15
CA PHE A 67 10.99 -6.42 25.72
C PHE A 67 11.56 -7.84 25.66
N GLY A 68 12.82 -7.93 25.25
CA GLY A 68 13.57 -9.18 25.18
C GLY A 68 15.08 -8.94 25.19
N PRO A 69 15.89 -10.00 25.20
CA PRO A 69 17.35 -9.90 25.25
C PRO A 69 17.97 -9.37 23.94
N GLU A 70 17.21 -9.26 22.86
CA GLU A 70 17.63 -8.65 21.59
C GLU A 70 16.88 -7.34 21.33
N TYR A 71 17.55 -6.44 20.64
CA TYR A 71 16.86 -5.30 20.04
C TYR A 71 16.04 -5.76 18.83
N GLU A 72 14.84 -5.21 18.72
CA GLU A 72 14.12 -5.19 17.45
C GLU A 72 14.89 -4.31 16.45
N PRO A 73 14.68 -4.49 15.13
CA PRO A 73 15.25 -3.58 14.14
C PRO A 73 14.95 -2.13 14.50
N ALA A 74 15.92 -1.22 14.32
CA ALA A 74 15.81 0.18 14.75
C ALA A 74 14.48 0.83 14.33
N PHE A 75 14.04 0.59 13.08
CA PHE A 75 12.77 1.06 12.56
C PHE A 75 11.56 0.69 13.45
N ASN A 76 11.48 -0.56 13.92
CA ASN A 76 10.40 -1.02 14.77
C ASN A 76 10.52 -0.42 16.18
N ALA A 77 11.73 -0.48 16.75
CA ALA A 77 12.00 -0.02 18.11
C ALA A 77 11.76 1.48 18.32
N THR A 78 11.86 2.27 17.25
CA THR A 78 11.70 3.74 17.30
C THR A 78 10.50 4.23 16.50
N PHE A 79 9.60 3.33 16.06
CA PHE A 79 8.53 3.67 15.12
C PHE A 79 7.60 4.79 15.63
N THR A 80 7.23 4.76 16.91
CA THR A 80 6.30 5.74 17.52
C THR A 80 6.95 7.12 17.71
N GLY A 81 8.22 7.16 18.11
CA GLY A 81 8.98 8.39 18.35
C GLY A 81 9.57 9.03 17.10
N ARG A 82 9.42 8.38 15.94
CA ARG A 82 10.05 8.78 14.68
C ARG A 82 9.83 10.24 14.28
N ALA A 83 8.66 10.83 14.59
CA ALA A 83 8.35 12.21 14.23
C ALA A 83 9.28 13.20 14.94
N LEU A 84 9.46 13.03 16.26
CA LEU A 84 10.33 13.87 17.06
C LEU A 84 11.81 13.53 16.83
N ASP A 85 12.11 12.23 16.69
CA ASP A 85 13.46 11.74 16.41
C ASP A 85 14.02 12.32 15.10
N ARG A 86 13.23 12.32 14.02
CA ARG A 86 13.61 12.94 12.74
C ARG A 86 13.76 14.45 12.80
N ARG A 87 13.02 15.14 13.68
CA ARG A 87 13.11 16.59 13.83
C ARG A 87 14.36 17.04 14.59
N ILE A 88 14.79 16.24 15.59
CA ILE A 88 15.84 16.66 16.54
C ILE A 88 17.18 15.97 16.25
N LEU A 89 17.16 14.65 15.98
CA LEU A 89 18.38 13.84 15.97
C LEU A 89 19.13 13.86 14.63
N THR A 90 18.48 14.27 13.54
CA THR A 90 19.11 14.39 12.20
C THR A 90 20.21 15.46 12.14
N ARG A 91 20.25 16.37 13.12
CA ARG A 91 21.31 17.37 13.28
C ARG A 91 22.62 16.78 13.80
N LEU A 92 22.60 15.56 14.36
CA LEU A 92 23.75 14.91 14.96
C LEU A 92 24.51 14.05 13.94
N ASP A 93 25.76 13.73 14.26
CA ASP A 93 26.57 12.83 13.44
C ASP A 93 26.71 11.41 14.00
N ARG A 94 27.29 10.51 13.20
CA ARG A 94 27.50 9.12 13.63
C ARG A 94 28.33 9.04 14.91
N ALA A 95 29.32 9.91 15.07
CA ALA A 95 30.17 9.93 16.25
C ALA A 95 29.38 10.37 17.50
N ASP A 96 28.43 11.28 17.39
CA ASP A 96 27.50 11.63 18.48
C ASP A 96 26.68 10.44 18.95
N PHE A 97 26.13 9.66 18.02
CA PHE A 97 25.37 8.44 18.32
C PHE A 97 26.22 7.40 19.05
N LEU A 98 27.40 7.09 18.50
CA LEU A 98 28.27 6.08 19.08
C LEU A 98 28.84 6.50 20.43
N ARG A 99 29.32 7.74 20.57
CA ARG A 99 29.80 8.26 21.87
C ARG A 99 28.71 8.24 22.93
N THR A 100 27.48 8.65 22.57
CA THR A 100 26.37 8.63 23.53
C THR A 100 26.00 7.20 23.95
N ALA A 101 26.10 6.24 23.03
CA ALA A 101 25.86 4.83 23.32
C ALA A 101 26.96 4.23 24.21
N GLU A 102 28.24 4.54 23.95
CA GLU A 102 29.38 4.13 24.78
C GLU A 102 29.26 4.70 26.21
N ASP A 103 28.93 5.98 26.34
CA ASP A 103 28.67 6.62 27.63
C ASP A 103 27.57 5.88 28.43
N LEU A 104 26.47 5.52 27.76
CA LEU A 104 25.38 4.77 28.38
C LEU A 104 25.81 3.35 28.75
N GLN A 105 26.57 2.69 27.88
CA GLN A 105 27.10 1.35 28.13
C GLN A 105 27.95 1.32 29.41
N HIS A 106 28.82 2.33 29.60
CA HIS A 106 29.63 2.49 30.79
C HIS A 106 28.83 2.85 32.04
N ALA A 107 27.78 3.67 31.90
CA ALA A 107 26.90 4.02 33.01
C ALA A 107 26.03 2.85 33.49
N LEU A 108 25.71 1.90 32.61
CA LEU A 108 24.92 0.69 32.89
C LEU A 108 25.82 -0.48 33.32
N SER A 109 26.65 -0.28 34.35
CA SER A 109 27.55 -1.32 34.85
C SER A 109 26.79 -2.55 35.38
N ASP A 110 27.51 -3.67 35.57
CA ASP A 110 26.91 -4.87 36.16
C ASP A 110 26.31 -4.59 37.54
N ASP A 111 26.95 -3.73 38.35
CA ASP A 111 26.45 -3.30 39.65
C ASP A 111 25.14 -2.51 39.53
N VAL A 112 25.03 -1.61 38.55
CA VAL A 112 23.81 -0.83 38.31
C VAL A 112 22.66 -1.74 37.86
N ILE A 113 22.95 -2.70 36.99
CA ILE A 113 21.95 -3.69 36.53
C ILE A 113 21.50 -4.57 37.69
N ALA A 114 22.44 -5.08 38.49
CA ALA A 114 22.13 -5.91 39.66
C ALA A 114 21.30 -5.14 40.71
N ASP A 115 21.69 -3.90 41.02
CA ASP A 115 20.92 -3.03 41.92
C ASP A 115 19.51 -2.79 41.38
N ALA A 116 19.35 -2.48 40.09
CA ALA A 116 18.05 -2.26 39.49
C ALA A 116 17.13 -3.49 39.59
N VAL A 117 17.64 -4.69 39.32
CA VAL A 117 16.87 -5.95 39.44
C VAL A 117 16.52 -6.26 40.89
N SER A 118 17.42 -5.95 41.84
CA SER A 118 17.19 -6.19 43.28
C SER A 118 16.07 -5.33 43.89
N ARG A 119 15.63 -4.28 43.19
CA ARG A 119 14.53 -3.40 43.61
C ARG A 119 13.15 -3.97 43.26
N LEU A 120 13.07 -5.04 42.45
CA LEU A 120 11.81 -5.71 42.17
C LEU A 120 11.21 -6.33 43.45
N PRO A 121 9.89 -6.53 43.55
CA PRO A 121 9.32 -7.36 44.63
C PRO A 121 9.92 -8.77 44.62
N SER A 122 10.09 -9.38 45.80
CA SER A 122 10.76 -10.69 45.92
C SER A 122 10.15 -11.80 45.06
N THR A 123 8.82 -11.78 44.86
CA THR A 123 8.12 -12.70 43.96
C THR A 123 8.55 -12.52 42.50
N TYR A 124 8.70 -11.28 42.02
CA TYR A 124 9.19 -10.99 40.68
C TYR A 124 10.69 -11.31 40.54
N GLN A 125 11.49 -11.04 41.56
CA GLN A 125 12.91 -11.42 41.53
C GLN A 125 13.09 -12.93 41.34
N ALA A 126 12.31 -13.74 42.08
CA ALA A 126 12.36 -15.19 41.96
C ALA A 126 11.92 -15.70 40.59
N GLU A 127 10.90 -15.09 39.98
CA GLU A 127 10.33 -15.55 38.71
C GLU A 127 11.08 -15.04 37.47
N VAL A 128 11.54 -13.77 37.47
CA VAL A 128 12.09 -13.13 36.27
C VAL A 128 13.43 -12.43 36.48
N GLY A 129 13.95 -12.37 37.70
CA GLY A 129 15.13 -11.56 38.04
C GLY A 129 16.38 -11.95 37.24
N GLU A 130 16.72 -13.24 37.21
CA GLU A 130 17.89 -13.74 36.47
C GLU A 130 17.78 -13.47 34.96
N GLY A 131 16.62 -13.77 34.38
CA GLY A 131 16.37 -13.54 32.95
C GLY A 131 16.38 -12.06 32.58
N LEU A 132 15.86 -11.19 33.45
CA LEU A 132 15.86 -9.74 33.25
C LEU A 132 17.28 -9.17 33.33
N ALA A 133 18.09 -9.59 34.32
CA ALA A 133 19.49 -9.19 34.44
C ALA A 133 20.28 -9.60 33.18
N ALA A 134 20.14 -10.85 32.75
CA ALA A 134 20.78 -11.34 31.53
C ALA A 134 20.34 -10.57 30.27
N ALA A 135 19.06 -10.22 30.17
CA ALA A 135 18.55 -9.39 29.08
C ALA A 135 19.16 -7.99 29.09
N PHE A 136 19.24 -7.32 30.26
CA PHE A 136 19.88 -6.01 30.38
C PHE A 136 21.36 -6.04 30.02
N THR A 137 22.13 -7.01 30.52
CA THR A 137 23.54 -7.18 30.17
C THR A 137 23.70 -7.32 28.66
N ARG A 138 22.91 -8.19 28.03
CA ARG A 138 23.00 -8.43 26.59
C ARG A 138 22.60 -7.21 25.76
N ARG A 139 21.54 -6.50 26.15
CA ARG A 139 21.12 -5.26 25.50
C ARG A 139 22.19 -4.19 25.63
N ARG A 140 22.76 -4.00 26.82
CA ARG A 140 23.88 -3.07 27.04
C ARG A 140 25.03 -3.36 26.08
N ASP A 141 25.44 -4.63 26.00
CA ASP A 141 26.58 -5.04 25.16
C ASP A 141 26.29 -4.88 23.65
N ARG A 142 25.01 -4.82 23.25
CA ARG A 142 24.57 -4.57 21.86
C ARG A 142 24.18 -3.12 21.58
N LEU A 143 24.17 -2.24 22.59
CA LEU A 143 23.68 -0.87 22.48
C LEU A 143 24.45 -0.06 21.43
N LEU A 144 25.76 -0.27 21.31
CA LEU A 144 26.59 0.41 20.31
C LEU A 144 26.20 0.04 18.87
N SER A 145 25.93 -1.25 18.62
CA SER A 145 25.46 -1.73 17.32
C SER A 145 24.09 -1.12 16.99
N PHE A 146 23.17 -1.14 17.95
CA PHE A 146 21.84 -0.55 17.79
C PHE A 146 21.91 0.95 17.51
N ALA A 147 22.77 1.69 18.19
CA ALA A 147 22.94 3.12 17.96
C ALA A 147 23.46 3.43 16.55
N GLY A 148 24.31 2.57 15.99
CA GLY A 148 24.74 2.64 14.60
C GLY A 148 23.57 2.44 13.62
N GLU A 149 22.78 1.38 13.79
CA GLU A 149 21.59 1.12 12.97
C GLU A 149 20.56 2.24 13.07
N TYR A 150 20.38 2.80 14.27
CA TYR A 150 19.46 3.89 14.52
C TYR A 150 19.92 5.20 13.86
N TYR A 151 21.22 5.49 13.87
CA TYR A 151 21.78 6.59 13.11
C TYR A 151 21.54 6.39 11.60
N GLU A 152 21.85 5.22 11.05
CA GLU A 152 21.68 4.92 9.62
C GLU A 152 20.22 5.08 9.17
N LEU A 153 19.26 4.69 10.01
CA LEU A 153 17.84 4.90 9.77
C LEU A 153 17.48 6.39 9.60
N LEU A 154 18.03 7.26 10.45
CA LEU A 154 17.74 8.69 10.45
C LEU A 154 18.55 9.45 9.39
N ALA A 155 19.78 9.01 9.12
CA ALA A 155 20.68 9.61 8.15
C ALA A 155 20.25 9.38 6.69
N GLY A 156 19.44 8.35 6.43
CA GLY A 156 18.94 8.04 5.08
C GLY A 156 18.06 9.14 4.48
N TRP A 157 17.16 9.73 5.28
CA TRP A 157 16.26 10.82 4.87
C TRP A 157 16.24 11.89 5.94
N VAL A 158 16.95 12.98 5.71
CA VAL A 158 17.22 14.00 6.71
C VAL A 158 16.27 15.18 6.56
N ASP A 159 15.53 15.49 7.63
CA ASP A 159 14.74 16.72 7.72
C ASP A 159 15.52 17.74 8.54
N LEU A 160 15.78 18.91 7.95
CA LEU A 160 16.38 20.08 8.58
C LEU A 160 15.32 21.18 8.61
N TYR A 161 15.14 21.77 9.79
CA TYR A 161 14.13 22.80 10.02
C TYR A 161 14.81 24.12 10.36
N GLY A 162 14.43 25.15 9.61
CA GLY A 162 14.69 26.55 9.87
C GLY A 162 13.73 27.11 10.93
N THR A 163 13.51 28.41 10.87
CA THR A 163 12.68 29.20 11.79
C THR A 163 11.70 30.08 11.01
N ASP A 164 10.79 30.78 11.68
CA ASP A 164 9.87 31.70 10.98
C ASP A 164 10.52 33.08 10.72
N GLU A 165 11.85 33.14 10.54
CA GLU A 165 12.64 34.36 10.36
C GLU A 165 13.48 34.21 9.08
N GLU A 166 13.87 35.32 8.44
CA GLU A 166 14.71 35.31 7.23
C GLU A 166 15.99 34.47 7.38
N GLU A 167 16.19 33.48 6.50
CA GLU A 167 17.31 32.54 6.59
C GLU A 167 18.07 32.31 5.28
N LEU A 168 19.35 31.93 5.41
CA LEU A 168 20.17 31.45 4.31
C LEU A 168 20.48 29.96 4.49
N ALA A 169 20.00 29.15 3.56
CA ALA A 169 20.39 27.75 3.39
C ALA A 169 21.48 27.61 2.34
N LEU A 170 22.73 27.46 2.80
CA LEU A 170 23.89 27.24 1.94
C LEU A 170 24.21 25.75 1.85
N VAL A 171 24.06 25.18 0.65
CA VAL A 171 24.32 23.78 0.34
C VAL A 171 25.51 23.67 -0.60
N GLU A 172 26.55 22.97 -0.16
CA GLU A 172 27.81 22.84 -0.89
C GLU A 172 28.14 21.38 -1.18
N HIS A 173 28.24 21.03 -2.46
CA HIS A 173 28.83 19.76 -2.89
C HIS A 173 30.36 19.87 -2.84
N THR A 174 30.96 19.24 -1.84
CA THR A 174 32.40 19.36 -1.54
C THR A 174 33.27 18.28 -2.20
N GLY A 175 32.66 17.45 -3.06
CA GLY A 175 33.31 16.32 -3.73
C GLY A 175 33.38 15.04 -2.88
N GLY A 176 33.66 13.90 -3.53
CA GLY A 176 33.75 12.59 -2.85
C GLY A 176 32.43 12.11 -2.22
N GLY A 177 31.28 12.47 -2.81
CA GLY A 177 29.96 12.13 -2.29
C GLY A 177 29.56 12.90 -1.03
N ARG A 178 30.19 14.07 -0.75
CA ARG A 178 29.95 14.86 0.46
C ARG A 178 29.14 16.12 0.16
N THR A 179 28.04 16.31 0.88
CA THR A 179 27.22 17.53 0.83
C THR A 179 27.24 18.21 2.19
N ARG A 180 27.72 19.44 2.27
CA ARG A 180 27.69 20.25 3.49
C ARG A 180 26.51 21.20 3.44
N VAL A 181 25.73 21.25 4.51
CA VAL A 181 24.58 22.14 4.66
C VAL A 181 24.85 23.07 5.84
N ARG A 182 24.70 24.37 5.60
CA ARG A 182 24.82 25.42 6.60
C ARG A 182 23.57 26.29 6.60
N LEU A 183 22.97 26.49 7.77
CA LEU A 183 21.83 27.40 7.94
C LEU A 183 22.25 28.60 8.78
N PHE A 184 21.96 29.80 8.26
CA PHE A 184 22.23 31.07 8.91
C PHE A 184 20.93 31.84 9.06
N GLN A 185 20.78 32.57 10.16
CA GLN A 185 19.81 33.67 10.21
C GLN A 185 20.36 34.82 9.36
N LEU A 186 19.51 35.47 8.56
CA LEU A 186 19.81 36.71 7.88
C LEU A 186 19.53 37.88 8.83
N ILE A 187 20.48 38.81 8.92
CA ILE A 187 20.36 40.03 9.72
C ILE A 187 20.65 41.19 8.78
N ARG A 188 19.61 41.94 8.39
CA ARG A 188 19.72 43.01 7.39
C ARG A 188 20.28 42.50 6.06
N ASN A 189 19.77 41.36 5.59
CA ASN A 189 20.14 40.66 4.35
C ASN A 189 21.60 40.15 4.31
N GLU A 190 22.30 40.14 5.45
CA GLU A 190 23.62 39.53 5.59
C GLU A 190 23.55 38.32 6.52
N PRO A 191 24.22 37.19 6.19
CA PRO A 191 24.22 36.02 7.05
C PRO A 191 24.92 36.31 8.38
N ALA A 192 24.33 35.84 9.48
CA ALA A 192 24.93 35.93 10.80
C ALA A 192 26.37 35.35 10.81
N PRO A 193 27.27 35.82 11.70
CA PRO A 193 28.68 35.41 11.68
C PRO A 193 28.93 33.90 11.82
N ALA A 194 28.00 33.18 12.44
CA ALA A 194 28.08 31.73 12.61
C ALA A 194 26.75 31.08 12.23
N PRO A 195 26.78 29.95 11.51
CA PRO A 195 25.58 29.19 11.23
C PRO A 195 25.07 28.53 12.52
N TYR A 196 23.75 28.48 12.69
CA TYR A 196 23.16 27.74 13.81
C TYR A 196 23.07 26.23 13.51
N LEU A 197 23.27 25.82 12.26
CA LEU A 197 23.44 24.45 11.83
C LEU A 197 24.60 24.35 10.83
N ASP A 198 25.52 23.42 11.05
CA ASP A 198 26.59 23.09 10.11
C ASP A 198 26.81 21.58 10.12
N ARG A 199 26.39 20.91 9.05
CA ARG A 199 26.39 19.44 8.96
C ARG A 199 26.91 18.98 7.60
N THR A 200 27.74 17.95 7.60
CA THR A 200 28.18 17.26 6.37
C THR A 200 27.55 15.89 6.29
N PHE A 201 26.89 15.62 5.16
CA PHE A 201 26.23 14.36 4.82
C PHE A 201 27.04 13.60 3.78
N LEU A 202 26.99 12.27 3.86
CA LEU A 202 27.70 11.38 2.95
C LEU A 202 26.72 10.62 2.07
N GLU A 203 27.01 10.49 0.78
CA GLU A 203 26.18 9.75 -0.18
C GLU A 203 25.99 8.28 0.21
N SER A 204 26.98 7.70 0.91
CA SER A 204 26.92 6.32 1.40
C SER A 204 25.89 6.10 2.50
N GLU A 205 25.45 7.16 3.19
CA GLU A 205 24.52 7.08 4.33
C GLU A 205 23.23 7.88 4.11
N THR A 206 23.25 8.88 3.22
CA THR A 206 22.15 9.82 2.99
C THR A 206 21.63 9.69 1.56
N GLN A 207 20.32 9.54 1.41
CA GLN A 207 19.63 9.51 0.12
C GLN A 207 19.00 10.86 -0.21
N GLU A 208 18.48 11.55 0.81
CA GLU A 208 17.71 12.78 0.65
C GLU A 208 17.92 13.72 1.84
N ILE A 209 18.12 15.01 1.54
CA ILE A 209 18.12 16.11 2.50
C ILE A 209 16.94 17.02 2.19
N ARG A 210 16.11 17.31 3.19
CA ARG A 210 14.92 18.16 3.10
C ARG A 210 15.10 19.35 4.04
N ILE A 211 15.14 20.55 3.49
CA ILE A 211 15.33 21.80 4.22
C ILE A 211 13.99 22.53 4.23
N PHE A 212 13.37 22.66 5.40
CA PHE A 212 12.12 23.38 5.62
C PHE A 212 12.46 24.75 6.19
N LEU A 213 12.24 25.82 5.43
CA LEU A 213 12.62 27.19 5.81
C LEU A 213 11.51 27.90 6.57
N HIS A 214 10.25 27.58 6.24
CA HIS A 214 9.01 27.99 6.92
C HIS A 214 8.45 29.35 6.53
N GLY A 215 9.05 30.46 6.93
CA GLY A 215 8.43 31.78 6.79
C GLY A 215 9.44 32.92 6.67
N ASP A 216 8.93 34.10 6.31
CA ASP A 216 9.71 35.27 5.89
C ASP A 216 10.47 35.04 4.56
N GLU A 217 11.30 35.99 4.15
CA GLU A 217 12.03 35.95 2.87
C GLU A 217 13.33 35.14 3.01
N ASP A 218 13.30 33.92 2.49
CA ASP A 218 14.42 32.97 2.61
C ASP A 218 15.29 32.91 1.35
N ARG A 219 16.57 32.58 1.54
CA ARG A 219 17.52 32.38 0.45
C ARG A 219 18.12 30.97 0.48
N VAL A 220 18.04 30.28 -0.65
CA VAL A 220 18.67 28.97 -0.85
C VAL A 220 19.78 29.08 -1.88
N GLU A 221 21.00 28.75 -1.49
CA GLU A 221 22.17 28.72 -2.38
C GLU A 221 22.73 27.30 -2.45
N ILE A 222 22.62 26.66 -3.62
CA ILE A 222 23.22 25.36 -3.89
C ILE A 222 24.41 25.56 -4.84
N ARG A 223 25.60 25.11 -4.42
CA ARG A 223 26.85 25.29 -5.19
C ARG A 223 27.71 24.03 -5.19
N GLY A 224 28.64 23.99 -6.15
CA GLY A 224 29.72 23.01 -6.21
C GLY A 224 29.71 22.17 -7.48
N SER A 225 30.90 21.85 -7.99
CA SER A 225 31.14 21.10 -9.21
C SER A 225 31.71 19.73 -8.88
N ASN A 226 30.85 18.80 -8.45
CA ASN A 226 31.06 17.33 -8.30
C ASN A 226 29.90 16.82 -7.41
N PRO A 227 28.71 16.59 -8.00
CA PRO A 227 27.50 16.42 -7.25
C PRO A 227 27.46 15.05 -6.57
N SER A 228 26.85 15.02 -5.40
CA SER A 228 26.46 13.78 -4.72
C SER A 228 25.16 13.26 -5.32
N ASN A 229 24.91 11.95 -5.27
CA ASN A 229 23.58 11.39 -5.59
C ASN A 229 22.51 11.70 -4.51
N ILE A 230 22.89 12.43 -3.44
CA ILE A 230 21.93 12.95 -2.46
C ILE A 230 20.99 13.95 -3.14
N VAL A 231 19.69 13.67 -3.11
CA VAL A 231 18.65 14.62 -3.55
C VAL A 231 18.51 15.72 -2.49
N VAL A 232 18.63 16.98 -2.90
CA VAL A 232 18.41 18.13 -2.02
C VAL A 232 17.04 18.73 -2.33
N ARG A 233 16.18 18.83 -1.31
CA ARG A 233 14.91 19.54 -1.40
C ARG A 233 14.93 20.75 -0.50
N ALA A 234 14.60 21.92 -1.03
CA ALA A 234 14.29 23.07 -0.21
C ALA A 234 12.80 23.38 -0.33
N ILE A 235 12.19 23.63 0.81
CA ILE A 235 10.79 23.96 0.98
C ILE A 235 10.79 25.35 1.61
N GLY A 236 10.44 26.37 0.83
CA GLY A 236 10.48 27.78 1.22
C GLY A 236 9.46 28.05 2.33
N GLY A 237 8.21 28.22 1.95
CA GLY A 237 7.08 28.16 2.86
C GLY A 237 6.18 29.37 2.73
N GLY A 238 6.58 30.54 3.24
CA GLY A 238 5.79 31.75 3.09
C GLY A 238 6.63 33.01 3.19
N GLY A 239 6.62 33.80 2.13
CA GLY A 239 7.51 34.93 1.90
C GLY A 239 7.85 34.96 0.42
N ASP A 240 8.67 35.91 0.00
CA ASP A 240 9.18 35.96 -1.37
C ASP A 240 10.61 35.39 -1.37
N ASP A 241 10.75 34.11 -1.71
CA ASP A 241 12.00 33.35 -1.53
C ASP A 241 12.89 33.37 -2.78
N GLU A 242 14.21 33.33 -2.57
CA GLU A 242 15.22 33.26 -3.64
C GLU A 242 15.90 31.88 -3.65
N PHE A 243 15.71 31.11 -4.74
CA PHE A 243 16.32 29.81 -4.95
C PHE A 243 17.36 29.86 -6.06
N LEU A 244 18.64 29.76 -5.66
CA LEU A 244 19.79 29.76 -6.54
C LEU A 244 20.49 28.38 -6.53
N ASP A 245 20.50 27.68 -7.67
CA ASP A 245 21.28 26.46 -7.87
C ASP A 245 22.31 26.62 -8.99
N GLU A 246 23.57 26.78 -8.60
CA GLU A 246 24.74 26.85 -9.48
C GLU A 246 25.52 25.51 -9.51
N SER A 247 24.90 24.43 -9.04
CA SER A 247 25.52 23.10 -8.97
C SER A 247 25.24 22.25 -10.21
N THR A 248 25.81 21.05 -10.24
CA THR A 248 25.47 20.00 -11.23
C THR A 248 24.65 18.86 -10.61
N GLY A 249 24.10 19.05 -9.41
CA GLY A 249 23.36 18.03 -8.65
C GLY A 249 21.87 17.95 -8.98
N THR A 250 21.15 17.12 -8.20
CA THR A 250 19.68 17.05 -8.27
C THR A 250 19.08 17.81 -7.10
N SER A 251 18.47 18.95 -7.43
CA SER A 251 17.73 19.79 -6.49
C SER A 251 16.26 19.86 -6.87
N VAL A 252 15.39 19.95 -5.86
CA VAL A 252 13.97 20.19 -6.08
C VAL A 252 13.49 21.27 -5.12
N PHE A 253 13.00 22.38 -5.66
CA PHE A 253 12.46 23.49 -4.90
C PHE A 253 10.94 23.38 -4.82
N HIS A 254 10.40 23.57 -3.62
CA HIS A 254 8.97 23.45 -3.31
C HIS A 254 8.49 24.75 -2.70
N ASP A 255 7.74 25.53 -3.46
CA ASP A 255 7.02 26.68 -2.92
C ASP A 255 5.80 27.06 -3.76
N HIS A 256 4.66 27.24 -3.09
CA HIS A 256 3.39 27.64 -3.72
C HIS A 256 2.90 29.03 -3.25
N ARG A 257 3.66 29.71 -2.38
CA ARG A 257 3.32 31.01 -1.78
C ARG A 257 4.39 32.04 -2.13
N GLY A 258 3.99 33.31 -2.25
CA GLY A 258 4.90 34.41 -2.58
C GLY A 258 5.22 34.58 -4.07
N ASP A 259 6.02 35.60 -4.36
CA ASP A 259 6.63 35.86 -5.68
C ASP A 259 8.10 35.40 -5.65
N ASN A 260 8.31 34.10 -5.83
CA ASN A 260 9.61 33.46 -5.67
C ASN A 260 10.50 33.62 -6.91
N ASP A 261 11.79 33.90 -6.70
CA ASP A 261 12.80 33.91 -7.77
C ASP A 261 13.52 32.56 -7.84
N PHE A 262 13.52 31.98 -9.04
CA PHE A 262 14.12 30.68 -9.31
C PHE A 262 15.21 30.80 -10.38
N SER A 263 16.45 30.57 -9.96
CA SER A 263 17.62 30.53 -10.84
C SER A 263 18.36 29.21 -10.67
N GLY A 264 18.06 28.24 -11.52
CA GLY A 264 18.60 26.88 -11.40
C GLY A 264 19.40 26.39 -12.59
N ALA A 265 20.33 25.49 -12.28
CA ALA A 265 21.04 24.67 -13.25
C ALA A 265 20.10 23.66 -13.94
N PRO A 266 20.53 23.00 -15.04
CA PRO A 266 19.69 22.02 -15.75
C PRO A 266 19.15 20.84 -14.91
N GLY A 267 19.71 20.60 -13.72
CA GLY A 267 19.29 19.54 -12.78
C GLY A 267 18.24 19.96 -11.75
N SER A 268 17.86 21.24 -11.72
CA SER A 268 16.89 21.78 -10.77
C SER A 268 15.46 21.58 -11.25
N ALA A 269 14.57 21.15 -10.36
CA ALA A 269 13.14 21.04 -10.61
C ALA A 269 12.34 21.91 -9.64
N TYR A 270 11.22 22.44 -10.12
CA TYR A 270 10.34 23.35 -9.36
C TYR A 270 8.94 22.74 -9.22
N ASP A 271 8.41 22.75 -8.01
CA ASP A 271 7.09 22.23 -7.66
C ASP A 271 6.32 23.26 -6.84
N GLU A 272 5.45 24.01 -7.53
CA GLU A 272 4.56 25.01 -6.93
C GLU A 272 3.19 24.44 -6.55
N ASP A 273 3.03 23.11 -6.58
CA ASP A 273 1.76 22.48 -6.20
C ASP A 273 1.57 22.57 -4.68
N ASP A 274 0.40 23.07 -4.25
CA ASP A 274 0.00 23.03 -2.84
C ASP A 274 -0.06 21.57 -2.36
N TRP A 275 0.34 21.37 -1.11
CA TRP A 275 0.34 20.06 -0.46
C TRP A 275 -0.15 20.17 0.98
N GLU A 276 -1.38 19.72 1.19
CA GLU A 276 -1.90 19.47 2.51
C GLU A 276 -1.43 18.10 3.00
N GLU A 277 -0.69 18.07 4.11
CA GLU A 277 -0.15 16.84 4.66
C GLU A 277 -1.27 15.97 5.25
N PRO A 278 -1.52 14.76 4.71
CA PRO A 278 -2.60 13.92 5.18
C PRO A 278 -2.29 13.39 6.60
N PRO A 279 -3.32 13.16 7.44
CA PRO A 279 -3.12 12.59 8.76
C PRO A 279 -2.59 11.15 8.64
N ASP A 280 -1.66 10.77 9.53
CA ASP A 280 -1.17 9.39 9.58
C ASP A 280 -2.26 8.42 10.05
N GLN A 281 -2.73 7.57 9.14
CA GLN A 281 -3.75 6.56 9.41
C GLN A 281 -3.35 5.54 10.48
N PHE A 282 -2.06 5.37 10.77
CA PHE A 282 -1.57 4.41 11.76
C PHE A 282 -1.29 5.02 13.13
N SER A 283 -1.33 6.35 13.24
CA SER A 283 -0.96 7.07 14.47
C SER A 283 -1.64 8.45 14.54
N ALA A 284 -2.92 8.47 14.16
CA ALA A 284 -3.81 9.63 14.24
C ALA A 284 -3.90 10.23 15.66
N THR A 285 -3.51 9.48 16.69
CA THR A 285 -3.48 9.92 18.10
C THR A 285 -2.21 10.69 18.49
N HIS A 286 -1.17 10.79 17.65
CA HIS A 286 0.16 11.22 18.09
C HIS A 286 0.90 12.23 17.17
N GLN A 287 0.17 13.00 16.36
CA GLN A 287 0.73 14.07 15.51
C GLN A 287 1.85 13.58 14.56
N SER A 288 1.87 12.31 14.19
CA SER A 288 2.86 11.79 13.25
C SER A 288 2.44 12.12 11.81
N LYS A 289 3.43 12.53 11.02
CA LYS A 289 3.30 12.71 9.58
C LYS A 289 3.09 11.37 8.88
N ALA A 290 2.33 11.39 7.78
CA ALA A 290 2.26 10.24 6.90
C ALA A 290 3.66 9.84 6.44
N ARG A 291 3.93 8.55 6.35
CA ARG A 291 5.27 8.07 5.99
C ARG A 291 5.57 8.40 4.53
N ASP A 292 6.64 9.16 4.32
CA ASP A 292 7.09 9.64 3.01
C ASP A 292 8.58 9.30 2.73
N TRP A 293 9.10 8.28 3.43
CA TRP A 293 10.50 7.85 3.35
C TRP A 293 10.67 6.33 3.52
N GLY A 294 11.73 5.81 2.91
CA GLY A 294 12.11 4.41 2.95
C GLY A 294 11.13 3.47 2.24
N SER A 295 11.10 2.21 2.68
CA SER A 295 10.16 1.22 2.14
C SER A 295 9.66 0.27 3.22
N TRP A 296 8.56 -0.42 2.93
CA TRP A 296 8.01 -1.49 3.75
C TRP A 296 7.60 -2.66 2.88
N THR A 297 7.98 -3.87 3.29
CA THR A 297 7.60 -5.10 2.61
C THR A 297 6.79 -5.98 3.55
N LEU A 298 5.59 -6.36 3.11
CA LEU A 298 4.68 -7.25 3.81
C LEU A 298 4.49 -8.52 2.99
N GLY A 299 4.92 -9.66 3.51
CA GLY A 299 4.55 -10.98 2.99
C GLY A 299 3.30 -11.50 3.68
N TYR A 300 2.40 -12.13 2.93
CA TYR A 300 1.16 -12.69 3.46
C TYR A 300 0.81 -14.01 2.76
N PRO A 301 0.25 -14.99 3.49
CA PRO A 301 -0.24 -16.21 2.87
C PRO A 301 -1.52 -15.93 2.09
N VAL A 302 -1.80 -16.76 1.09
CA VAL A 302 -3.01 -16.63 0.27
C VAL A 302 -3.74 -17.95 0.19
N PHE A 303 -5.05 -17.91 0.46
CA PHE A 303 -5.95 -19.05 0.45
C PHE A 303 -7.20 -18.69 -0.34
N SER A 304 -7.64 -19.56 -1.24
CA SER A 304 -8.93 -19.41 -1.92
C SER A 304 -9.53 -20.77 -2.24
N TYR A 305 -10.87 -20.84 -2.25
CA TYR A 305 -11.62 -22.04 -2.59
C TYR A 305 -12.82 -21.65 -3.47
N ASN A 306 -13.06 -22.42 -4.52
CA ASN A 306 -14.34 -22.42 -5.23
C ASN A 306 -14.69 -23.84 -5.67
N SER A 307 -15.96 -24.07 -5.97
CA SER A 307 -16.48 -25.41 -6.33
C SER A 307 -15.94 -25.95 -7.65
N ASP A 308 -15.46 -25.07 -8.53
CA ASP A 308 -15.04 -25.41 -9.89
C ASP A 308 -13.55 -25.78 -10.00
N GLU A 309 -12.71 -25.19 -9.16
CA GLU A 309 -11.25 -25.32 -9.18
C GLU A 309 -10.66 -25.94 -7.88
N GLY A 310 -11.45 -26.01 -6.80
CA GLY A 310 -11.01 -26.51 -5.50
C GLY A 310 -10.16 -25.50 -4.71
N PHE A 311 -9.27 -26.01 -3.85
CA PHE A 311 -8.41 -25.19 -2.99
C PHE A 311 -7.14 -24.74 -3.70
N TYR A 312 -6.82 -23.46 -3.54
CA TYR A 312 -5.52 -22.88 -3.87
C TYR A 312 -4.80 -22.38 -2.63
N LEU A 313 -3.51 -22.65 -2.58
CA LEU A 313 -2.59 -22.21 -1.53
C LEU A 313 -1.46 -21.42 -2.18
N GLY A 314 -1.04 -20.33 -1.54
CA GLY A 314 0.05 -19.54 -2.08
C GLY A 314 0.58 -18.50 -1.13
N ALA A 315 1.42 -17.63 -1.69
CA ALA A 315 2.01 -16.52 -0.99
C ALA A 315 1.91 -15.26 -1.85
N GLY A 316 1.76 -14.13 -1.17
CA GLY A 316 1.84 -12.82 -1.77
C GLY A 316 2.82 -11.94 -1.02
N PHE A 317 3.23 -10.87 -1.68
CA PHE A 317 3.97 -9.79 -1.07
C PHE A 317 3.47 -8.45 -1.58
N ARG A 318 3.58 -7.43 -0.72
CA ARG A 318 3.40 -6.02 -1.07
C ARG A 318 4.62 -5.26 -0.61
N ARG A 319 5.27 -4.54 -1.51
CA ARG A 319 6.35 -3.61 -1.20
C ARG A 319 5.92 -2.19 -1.54
N ASP A 320 5.81 -1.37 -0.51
CA ASP A 320 5.54 0.06 -0.62
C ASP A 320 6.87 0.81 -0.49
N THR A 321 7.20 1.62 -1.49
CA THR A 321 8.28 2.60 -1.42
C THR A 321 7.65 3.97 -1.26
N TYR A 322 8.11 4.69 -0.25
CA TYR A 322 7.60 6.01 0.11
C TYR A 322 8.55 7.09 -0.41
N GLY A 323 7.99 8.23 -0.77
CA GLY A 323 8.74 9.39 -1.27
C GLY A 323 8.10 10.68 -0.80
N PHE A 324 8.89 11.76 -0.75
CA PHE A 324 8.47 13.05 -0.23
C PHE A 324 7.16 13.52 -0.85
N ARG A 325 6.18 13.89 -0.01
CA ARG A 325 4.83 14.29 -0.42
C ARG A 325 4.12 13.30 -1.36
N HIS A 326 4.44 12.01 -1.35
CA HIS A 326 3.65 10.99 -2.04
C HIS A 326 2.83 10.18 -1.04
N TYR A 327 1.51 10.24 -1.14
CA TYR A 327 0.59 9.53 -0.25
C TYR A 327 -0.39 8.64 -1.03
N PRO A 328 -0.68 7.41 -0.59
CA PRO A 328 -0.13 6.70 0.58
C PRO A 328 1.25 6.05 0.33
N TYR A 329 1.75 6.09 -0.90
CA TYR A 329 3.07 5.62 -1.30
C TYR A 329 3.50 6.32 -2.60
N GLU A 330 4.81 6.35 -2.87
CA GLU A 330 5.31 6.76 -4.18
C GLU A 330 5.14 5.61 -5.17
N ARG A 331 5.62 4.42 -4.82
CA ARG A 331 5.58 3.23 -5.68
C ARG A 331 5.08 2.02 -4.89
N ARG A 332 4.33 1.14 -5.53
CA ARG A 332 3.84 -0.11 -4.92
C ARG A 332 4.07 -1.28 -5.87
N LEU A 333 4.77 -2.30 -5.39
CA LEU A 333 4.91 -3.58 -6.06
C LEU A 333 4.15 -4.64 -5.29
N THR A 334 3.16 -5.28 -5.92
CA THR A 334 2.42 -6.40 -5.35
C THR A 334 2.62 -7.63 -6.21
N GLY A 335 2.95 -8.76 -5.60
CA GLY A 335 3.06 -10.04 -6.28
C GLY A 335 2.29 -11.12 -5.55
N ARG A 336 1.72 -12.06 -6.29
CA ARG A 336 1.01 -13.23 -5.76
C ARG A 336 1.33 -14.45 -6.61
N ALA A 337 1.57 -15.58 -5.97
CA ALA A 337 1.66 -16.88 -6.63
C ALA A 337 0.82 -17.87 -5.85
N VAL A 338 -0.02 -18.65 -6.53
CA VAL A 338 -0.85 -19.69 -5.92
C VAL A 338 -0.75 -20.99 -6.71
N PHE A 339 -0.87 -22.11 -6.00
CA PHE A 339 -0.87 -23.47 -6.53
C PHE A 339 -2.11 -24.22 -6.04
N GLY A 340 -2.78 -24.93 -6.95
CA GLY A 340 -3.94 -25.77 -6.68
C GLY A 340 -3.56 -27.25 -6.76
N PRO A 341 -3.36 -27.97 -5.65
CA PRO A 341 -2.85 -29.34 -5.67
C PRO A 341 -3.79 -30.35 -6.32
N ALA A 342 -5.11 -30.17 -6.15
CA ALA A 342 -6.12 -31.07 -6.72
C ALA A 342 -6.11 -31.07 -8.25
N VAL A 343 -5.65 -29.97 -8.84
CA VAL A 343 -5.63 -29.73 -10.28
C VAL A 343 -4.22 -29.68 -10.86
N GLY A 344 -3.18 -29.62 -10.01
CA GLY A 344 -1.77 -29.57 -10.42
C GLY A 344 -1.36 -28.27 -11.10
N ARG A 345 -1.96 -27.13 -10.75
CA ARG A 345 -1.86 -25.85 -11.50
C ARG A 345 -1.28 -24.72 -10.68
N ALA A 346 -0.55 -23.83 -11.34
CA ALA A 346 0.00 -22.61 -10.73
C ALA A 346 -0.43 -21.38 -11.54
N ARG A 347 -0.76 -20.30 -10.83
CA ARG A 347 -0.97 -18.97 -11.42
C ARG A 347 -0.27 -17.91 -10.60
N GLY A 348 0.20 -16.88 -11.28
CA GLY A 348 0.93 -15.77 -10.70
C GLY A 348 0.43 -14.44 -11.23
N SER A 349 0.49 -13.42 -10.39
CA SER A 349 0.27 -12.04 -10.81
C SER A 349 1.30 -11.11 -10.19
N LEU A 350 1.63 -10.05 -10.93
CA LEU A 350 2.50 -8.97 -10.51
C LEU A 350 1.83 -7.65 -10.91
N ARG A 351 1.77 -6.70 -10.00
CA ARG A 351 1.30 -5.33 -10.26
C ARG A 351 2.31 -4.34 -9.72
N TYR A 352 2.74 -3.40 -10.57
CA TYR A 352 3.64 -2.31 -10.22
C TYR A 352 2.99 -0.97 -10.52
N ASP A 353 2.81 -0.17 -9.49
CA ASP A 353 2.22 1.16 -9.51
C ASP A 353 3.33 2.20 -9.25
N PHE A 354 3.47 3.19 -10.13
CA PHE A 354 4.55 4.18 -10.10
C PHE A 354 4.07 5.56 -10.60
N PRO A 355 4.68 6.67 -10.16
CA PRO A 355 4.34 7.99 -10.68
C PRO A 355 4.91 8.17 -12.09
N VAL A 356 4.14 8.77 -13.00
CA VAL A 356 4.60 9.12 -14.36
C VAL A 356 4.80 10.62 -14.48
N TYR A 357 3.84 11.40 -13.99
CA TYR A 357 3.94 12.85 -13.95
C TYR A 357 3.43 13.36 -12.60
N ARG A 358 4.38 13.79 -11.75
CA ARG A 358 4.14 14.24 -10.37
C ARG A 358 3.17 13.28 -9.64
N ARG A 359 2.05 13.81 -9.13
CA ARG A 359 0.98 13.05 -8.47
C ARG A 359 -0.26 12.87 -9.35
N ALA A 360 -0.41 13.68 -10.40
CA ALA A 360 -1.63 13.74 -11.20
C ALA A 360 -1.80 12.53 -12.14
N VAL A 361 -0.69 11.95 -12.62
CA VAL A 361 -0.70 10.79 -13.52
C VAL A 361 0.18 9.68 -12.98
N ARG A 362 -0.42 8.50 -12.81
CA ARG A 362 0.24 7.28 -12.38
C ARG A 362 0.31 6.27 -13.51
N GLY A 363 1.33 5.44 -13.49
CA GLY A 363 1.52 4.31 -14.38
C GLY A 363 1.31 3.00 -13.62
N PHE A 364 0.64 2.05 -14.26
CA PHE A 364 0.42 0.71 -13.74
C PHE A 364 0.91 -0.30 -14.75
N PHE A 365 1.80 -1.18 -14.32
CA PHE A 365 2.11 -2.40 -15.04
C PHE A 365 1.46 -3.58 -14.33
N SER A 366 0.65 -4.35 -15.04
CA SER A 366 0.05 -5.60 -14.55
C SER A 366 0.49 -6.76 -15.42
N GLY A 367 0.93 -7.85 -14.79
CA GLY A 367 1.24 -9.11 -15.44
C GLY A 367 0.49 -10.24 -14.76
N TYR A 368 -0.15 -11.09 -15.55
CA TYR A 368 -0.78 -12.33 -15.11
C TYR A 368 -0.25 -13.48 -15.96
N ALA A 369 0.07 -14.59 -15.32
CA ALA A 369 0.46 -15.82 -15.99
C ALA A 369 -0.18 -17.01 -15.30
N SER A 370 -0.75 -17.92 -16.07
CA SER A 370 -1.43 -19.11 -15.59
C SER A 370 -1.00 -20.32 -16.42
N GLY A 371 -0.66 -21.40 -15.74
CA GLY A 371 -0.34 -22.67 -16.37
C GLY A 371 -1.51 -23.63 -16.25
N ARG A 372 -2.02 -24.10 -17.40
CA ARG A 372 -3.12 -25.05 -17.55
C ARG A 372 -4.39 -24.64 -16.82
N GLU A 373 -4.77 -23.37 -16.91
CA GLU A 373 -6.02 -22.83 -16.37
C GLU A 373 -7.22 -23.63 -16.88
N VAL A 374 -8.12 -24.07 -16.00
CA VAL A 374 -9.34 -24.73 -16.45
C VAL A 374 -10.36 -23.70 -16.87
N VAL A 375 -10.79 -23.84 -18.11
CA VAL A 375 -11.84 -23.04 -18.71
C VAL A 375 -12.96 -23.97 -19.13
N ARG A 376 -14.18 -23.44 -19.06
CA ARG A 376 -15.37 -24.11 -19.58
C ARG A 376 -15.89 -23.41 -20.81
N PHE A 377 -16.40 -24.20 -21.76
CA PHE A 377 -17.08 -23.70 -22.94
C PHE A 377 -18.29 -24.57 -23.27
N PHE A 378 -19.48 -23.98 -23.18
CA PHE A 378 -20.77 -24.64 -23.41
C PHE A 378 -21.36 -24.35 -24.80
N GLY A 379 -20.58 -23.74 -25.69
CA GLY A 379 -21.05 -23.23 -26.98
C GLY A 379 -21.52 -21.77 -26.91
N PHE A 380 -21.78 -21.20 -28.08
CA PHE A 380 -22.34 -19.86 -28.21
C PHE A 380 -23.87 -19.90 -28.16
N GLY A 381 -24.46 -18.88 -27.55
CA GLY A 381 -25.91 -18.72 -27.40
C GLY A 381 -26.39 -18.71 -25.96
N ASN A 382 -27.65 -18.30 -25.79
CA ASN A 382 -28.29 -18.13 -24.48
C ASN A 382 -29.12 -19.35 -24.04
N ASP A 383 -29.38 -20.31 -24.95
CA ASP A 383 -30.19 -21.52 -24.70
C ASP A 383 -29.39 -22.81 -24.90
N THR A 384 -28.05 -22.73 -24.82
CA THR A 384 -27.17 -23.90 -24.95
C THR A 384 -27.52 -24.95 -23.90
N GLN A 385 -27.62 -26.22 -24.32
CA GLN A 385 -28.01 -27.32 -23.45
C GLN A 385 -26.79 -28.10 -22.91
N ILE A 386 -26.87 -28.55 -21.66
CA ILE A 386 -25.91 -29.49 -21.08
C ILE A 386 -26.39 -30.91 -21.40
N THR A 387 -25.75 -31.54 -22.38
CA THR A 387 -26.08 -32.88 -22.88
C THR A 387 -25.02 -33.93 -22.55
N GLY A 388 -23.80 -33.50 -22.20
CA GLY A 388 -22.68 -34.36 -21.82
C GLY A 388 -22.32 -34.29 -20.33
N GLU A 389 -21.33 -35.10 -19.94
CA GLU A 389 -20.69 -34.99 -18.63
C GLU A 389 -19.89 -33.69 -18.51
N ASP A 390 -19.60 -33.25 -17.28
CA ASP A 390 -18.96 -31.94 -17.02
C ASP A 390 -17.59 -31.79 -17.70
N ASP A 391 -16.82 -32.88 -17.75
CA ASP A 391 -15.51 -32.92 -18.41
C ASP A 391 -15.59 -32.64 -19.91
N PHE A 392 -16.73 -32.88 -20.57
CA PHE A 392 -16.90 -32.62 -21.99
C PHE A 392 -16.80 -31.12 -22.33
N TYR A 393 -17.16 -30.27 -21.37
CA TYR A 393 -17.15 -28.81 -21.51
C TYR A 393 -15.89 -28.16 -20.94
N GLN A 394 -15.02 -28.93 -20.30
CA GLN A 394 -13.80 -28.45 -19.62
C GLN A 394 -12.55 -28.72 -20.44
N PHE A 395 -11.67 -27.73 -20.50
CA PHE A 395 -10.35 -27.84 -21.10
C PHE A 395 -9.34 -26.95 -20.38
N THR A 396 -8.06 -27.13 -20.67
CA THR A 396 -6.97 -26.37 -20.09
C THR A 396 -6.37 -25.40 -21.09
N ARG A 397 -5.96 -24.22 -20.62
CA ARG A 397 -5.20 -23.26 -21.40
C ARG A 397 -4.06 -22.63 -20.60
N ASP A 398 -2.95 -22.38 -21.24
CA ASP A 398 -1.93 -21.49 -20.74
C ASP A 398 -2.30 -20.06 -21.13
N GLU A 399 -2.10 -19.12 -20.21
CA GLU A 399 -2.54 -17.74 -20.41
C GLU A 399 -1.52 -16.75 -19.87
N VAL A 400 -1.21 -15.74 -20.67
CA VAL A 400 -0.40 -14.58 -20.27
C VAL A 400 -1.15 -13.31 -20.63
N ARG A 401 -1.34 -12.44 -19.64
CA ARG A 401 -1.86 -11.07 -19.85
C ARG A 401 -0.84 -10.06 -19.35
N LEU A 402 -0.55 -9.06 -20.17
CA LEU A 402 0.27 -7.92 -19.81
C LEU A 402 -0.50 -6.64 -20.11
N GLU A 403 -0.51 -5.71 -19.16
CA GLU A 403 -1.19 -4.43 -19.29
C GLU A 403 -0.24 -3.33 -18.81
N LEU A 404 -0.14 -2.26 -19.58
CA LEU A 404 0.52 -1.03 -19.17
C LEU A 404 -0.51 0.09 -19.26
N GLU A 405 -0.91 0.62 -18.12
CA GLU A 405 -1.98 1.61 -18.02
C GLU A 405 -1.45 2.93 -17.48
N LEU A 406 -1.89 4.04 -18.06
CA LEU A 406 -1.80 5.37 -17.49
C LEU A 406 -3.14 5.71 -16.83
N THR A 407 -3.07 6.18 -15.59
CA THR A 407 -4.24 6.54 -14.79
C THR A 407 -4.14 8.00 -14.36
N GLY A 408 -5.19 8.77 -14.62
CA GLY A 408 -5.34 10.15 -14.17
C GLY A 408 -6.56 10.31 -13.26
N THR A 409 -6.44 11.13 -12.22
CA THR A 409 -7.52 11.38 -11.25
C THR A 409 -7.95 12.86 -11.31
N PRO A 410 -8.81 13.26 -12.25
CA PRO A 410 -9.24 14.65 -12.38
C PRO A 410 -10.07 15.17 -11.19
N SER A 411 -10.56 14.27 -10.31
CA SER A 411 -11.15 14.59 -9.01
C SER A 411 -11.02 13.40 -8.07
N ASP A 412 -11.29 13.57 -6.78
CA ASP A 412 -11.21 12.52 -5.74
C ASP A 412 -12.11 11.29 -5.99
N HIS A 413 -13.04 11.39 -6.94
CA HIS A 413 -14.03 10.37 -7.21
C HIS A 413 -13.96 9.82 -8.63
N VAL A 414 -13.18 10.43 -9.52
CA VAL A 414 -13.13 10.05 -10.93
C VAL A 414 -11.72 9.58 -11.27
N VAL A 415 -11.65 8.38 -11.82
CA VAL A 415 -10.42 7.75 -12.30
C VAL A 415 -10.57 7.51 -13.79
N LEU A 416 -9.65 8.06 -14.58
CA LEU A 416 -9.51 7.78 -16.01
C LEU A 416 -8.33 6.85 -16.21
N ARG A 417 -8.49 5.83 -17.04
CA ARG A 417 -7.44 4.88 -17.39
C ARG A 417 -7.34 4.70 -18.89
N ALA A 418 -6.12 4.54 -19.40
CA ALA A 418 -5.89 4.14 -20.79
C ALA A 418 -4.53 3.46 -20.95
N GLY A 419 -4.45 2.45 -21.82
CA GLY A 419 -3.19 1.76 -22.01
C GLY A 419 -3.23 0.57 -22.96
N PRO A 420 -2.07 0.17 -23.51
CA PRO A 420 -1.96 -1.04 -24.30
C PRO A 420 -2.11 -2.30 -23.45
N THR A 421 -2.65 -3.33 -24.09
CA THR A 421 -2.80 -4.68 -23.52
C THR A 421 -2.18 -5.70 -24.45
N PHE A 422 -1.74 -6.81 -23.88
CA PHE A 422 -1.29 -7.99 -24.60
C PHE A 422 -1.90 -9.22 -23.94
N HIS A 423 -2.46 -10.11 -24.76
CA HIS A 423 -3.08 -11.34 -24.32
C HIS A 423 -2.58 -12.48 -25.20
N PHE A 424 -2.09 -13.53 -24.56
CA PHE A 424 -1.64 -14.75 -25.19
C PHE A 424 -2.35 -15.94 -24.56
N VAL A 425 -2.86 -16.82 -25.41
CA VAL A 425 -3.50 -18.06 -25.02
C VAL A 425 -2.91 -19.21 -25.82
N ASP A 426 -2.64 -20.33 -25.15
CA ASP A 426 -2.31 -21.61 -25.77
C ASP A 426 -3.13 -22.73 -25.12
N HIS A 427 -3.44 -23.78 -25.85
CA HIS A 427 -4.31 -24.88 -25.40
C HIS A 427 -3.57 -26.20 -25.40
N ASP A 428 -3.91 -27.07 -24.45
CA ASP A 428 -3.41 -28.46 -24.47
C ASP A 428 -4.21 -29.30 -25.48
N ASP A 429 -3.59 -30.34 -26.06
CA ASP A 429 -4.19 -31.28 -27.03
C ASP A 429 -5.51 -31.92 -26.57
N VAL A 430 -5.79 -31.90 -25.26
CA VAL A 430 -7.04 -32.39 -24.66
C VAL A 430 -8.28 -31.73 -25.27
N VAL A 431 -8.17 -30.51 -25.81
CA VAL A 431 -9.28 -29.79 -26.46
C VAL A 431 -9.97 -30.58 -27.58
N GLU A 432 -9.24 -31.46 -28.29
CA GLU A 432 -9.78 -32.24 -29.43
C GLU A 432 -10.93 -33.17 -29.04
N GLN A 433 -10.96 -33.63 -27.78
CA GLN A 433 -12.00 -34.53 -27.26
C GLN A 433 -13.18 -33.80 -26.61
N ARG A 434 -13.14 -32.46 -26.58
CA ARG A 434 -14.10 -31.60 -25.86
C ARG A 434 -15.06 -30.93 -26.84
N LEU A 435 -16.13 -30.33 -26.33
CA LEU A 435 -17.08 -29.57 -27.16
C LEU A 435 -16.36 -28.48 -27.98
N ILE A 436 -15.41 -27.78 -27.36
CA ILE A 436 -14.68 -26.69 -28.02
C ILE A 436 -13.87 -27.20 -29.24
N GLY A 437 -13.31 -28.40 -29.17
CA GLY A 437 -12.60 -29.03 -30.30
C GLY A 437 -13.53 -29.57 -31.38
N GLN A 438 -14.81 -29.79 -31.10
CA GLN A 438 -15.82 -30.12 -32.13
C GLN A 438 -16.33 -28.87 -32.84
N ILE A 439 -16.51 -27.77 -32.10
CA ILE A 439 -17.00 -26.49 -32.64
C ILE A 439 -15.88 -25.75 -33.40
N GLN A 440 -14.62 -25.88 -32.95
CA GLN A 440 -13.46 -25.19 -33.52
C GLN A 440 -13.69 -23.66 -33.66
N PRO A 441 -14.04 -22.96 -32.58
CA PRO A 441 -14.31 -21.53 -32.67
C PRO A 441 -13.03 -20.75 -32.98
N TYR A 442 -13.19 -19.56 -33.58
CA TYR A 442 -12.07 -18.67 -33.83
C TYR A 442 -11.29 -18.37 -32.54
N GLY A 443 -9.96 -18.46 -32.60
CA GLY A 443 -9.05 -18.29 -31.45
C GLY A 443 -8.84 -19.53 -30.58
N LEU A 444 -9.18 -20.73 -31.08
CA LEU A 444 -8.85 -22.02 -30.45
C LEU A 444 -7.39 -22.44 -30.67
N ASP A 445 -6.78 -22.08 -31.79
CA ASP A 445 -5.33 -22.25 -31.95
C ASP A 445 -4.57 -21.34 -30.98
N ARG A 446 -3.26 -21.55 -30.85
CA ARG A 446 -2.36 -20.59 -30.19
C ARG A 446 -2.65 -19.19 -30.71
N PHE A 447 -2.95 -18.27 -29.80
CA PHE A 447 -3.48 -16.97 -30.16
C PHE A 447 -2.82 -15.85 -29.35
N ALA A 448 -2.20 -14.90 -30.04
CA ALA A 448 -1.65 -13.68 -29.51
C ALA A 448 -2.42 -12.47 -30.05
N GLN A 449 -2.77 -11.55 -29.15
CA GLN A 449 -3.43 -10.29 -29.51
C GLN A 449 -2.86 -9.11 -28.72
N PHE A 450 -2.80 -7.96 -29.39
CA PHE A 450 -2.49 -6.67 -28.78
C PHE A 450 -3.75 -5.81 -28.81
N GLY A 451 -4.02 -5.07 -27.74
CA GLY A 451 -5.17 -4.18 -27.66
C GLY A 451 -4.80 -2.80 -27.12
N LEU A 452 -5.76 -1.89 -27.22
CA LEU A 452 -5.75 -0.62 -26.52
C LEU A 452 -7.06 -0.51 -25.72
N GLY A 453 -6.94 -0.36 -24.40
CA GLY A 453 -8.05 -0.16 -23.48
C GLY A 453 -8.13 1.29 -23.01
N ALA A 454 -9.35 1.75 -22.75
CA ALA A 454 -9.61 3.00 -22.04
C ALA A 454 -10.85 2.85 -21.16
N GLY A 455 -10.84 3.45 -19.98
CA GLY A 455 -11.94 3.35 -19.03
C GLY A 455 -12.06 4.54 -18.11
N ILE A 456 -13.23 4.64 -17.49
CA ILE A 456 -13.60 5.63 -16.49
C ILE A 456 -14.27 4.92 -15.32
N ALA A 457 -13.88 5.28 -14.11
CA ALA A 457 -14.56 4.90 -12.88
C ALA A 457 -14.98 6.14 -12.12
N TRP A 458 -16.23 6.17 -11.66
CA TRP A 458 -16.77 7.18 -10.75
C TRP A 458 -17.19 6.50 -9.44
N ASP A 459 -16.38 6.66 -8.40
CA ASP A 459 -16.59 6.05 -7.08
C ASP A 459 -16.98 7.10 -6.03
N ARG A 460 -18.21 7.01 -5.54
CA ARG A 460 -18.73 7.78 -4.38
C ARG A 460 -19.07 6.87 -3.22
N ARG A 461 -18.56 5.63 -3.18
CA ARG A 461 -18.76 4.76 -2.03
C ARG A 461 -18.06 5.35 -0.81
N ASP A 462 -18.67 5.18 0.35
CA ASP A 462 -18.08 5.55 1.63
C ASP A 462 -16.82 4.73 1.97
N HIS A 463 -16.75 3.48 1.51
CA HIS A 463 -15.58 2.63 1.67
C HIS A 463 -15.39 1.70 0.45
N PRO A 464 -14.19 1.62 -0.16
CA PRO A 464 -13.97 0.82 -1.37
C PRO A 464 -14.18 -0.69 -1.22
N LEU A 465 -13.79 -1.28 -0.07
CA LEU A 465 -13.89 -2.73 0.18
C LEU A 465 -15.16 -3.19 0.92
N VAL A 466 -15.70 -2.34 1.80
CA VAL A 466 -16.87 -2.66 2.64
C VAL A 466 -17.87 -1.50 2.54
N PRO A 467 -18.38 -1.21 1.32
CA PRO A 467 -19.28 -0.09 1.12
C PRO A 467 -20.57 -0.29 1.92
N ARG A 468 -21.04 0.76 2.58
CA ARG A 468 -22.35 0.82 3.25
C ARG A 468 -23.27 1.83 2.60
N SER A 469 -22.73 2.74 1.80
CA SER A 469 -23.50 3.75 1.08
C SER A 469 -22.76 4.23 -0.17
N GLY A 470 -23.49 4.84 -1.10
CA GLY A 470 -22.93 5.46 -2.31
C GLY A 470 -22.97 4.54 -3.53
N TRP A 471 -22.21 4.90 -4.57
CA TRP A 471 -22.20 4.19 -5.84
C TRP A 471 -20.81 4.03 -6.44
N LEU A 472 -20.69 3.09 -7.37
CA LEU A 472 -19.53 2.92 -8.24
C LEU A 472 -20.06 2.72 -9.66
N LEU A 473 -19.71 3.63 -10.56
CA LEU A 473 -20.01 3.53 -11.98
C LEU A 473 -18.71 3.29 -12.72
N GLU A 474 -18.64 2.26 -13.56
CA GLU A 474 -17.46 1.91 -14.34
C GLU A 474 -17.87 1.75 -15.80
N ALA A 475 -17.09 2.29 -16.72
CA ALA A 475 -17.24 2.04 -18.15
C ALA A 475 -15.85 1.86 -18.78
N GLU A 476 -15.73 0.90 -19.68
CA GLU A 476 -14.47 0.54 -20.30
C GLU A 476 -14.69 0.11 -21.74
N GLY A 477 -13.77 0.48 -22.62
CA GLY A 477 -13.76 0.10 -24.02
C GLY A 477 -12.39 -0.40 -24.43
N HIS A 478 -12.38 -1.39 -25.31
CA HIS A 478 -11.18 -1.98 -25.88
C HIS A 478 -11.29 -2.03 -27.40
N VAL A 479 -10.17 -1.76 -28.07
CA VAL A 479 -10.00 -2.02 -29.50
C VAL A 479 -8.81 -2.94 -29.71
N THR A 480 -9.02 -3.99 -30.49
CA THR A 480 -8.00 -4.98 -30.84
C THR A 480 -7.79 -4.93 -32.34
N PRO A 481 -6.71 -4.29 -32.83
CA PRO A 481 -6.43 -4.20 -34.26
C PRO A 481 -6.10 -5.58 -34.86
N SER A 482 -6.23 -5.68 -36.18
CA SER A 482 -5.75 -6.83 -36.97
C SER A 482 -4.21 -6.92 -36.95
N LEU A 483 -3.66 -7.43 -35.86
CA LEU A 483 -2.23 -7.60 -35.58
C LEU A 483 -2.02 -8.94 -34.87
N ALA A 484 -0.85 -9.55 -35.08
CA ALA A 484 -0.55 -10.91 -34.64
C ALA A 484 -1.58 -11.91 -35.19
N ASP A 485 -2.33 -12.62 -34.35
CA ASP A 485 -3.27 -13.66 -34.78
C ASP A 485 -4.70 -13.13 -35.02
N VAL A 486 -4.92 -11.83 -34.83
CA VAL A 486 -6.21 -11.17 -35.04
C VAL A 486 -6.46 -10.93 -36.54
N GLU A 487 -7.46 -11.60 -37.11
CA GLU A 487 -7.80 -11.53 -38.54
C GLU A 487 -8.43 -10.19 -38.92
N THR A 488 -9.36 -9.70 -38.09
CA THR A 488 -10.11 -8.46 -38.32
C THR A 488 -10.20 -7.66 -37.04
N THR A 489 -10.02 -6.35 -37.13
CA THR A 489 -10.17 -5.45 -35.99
C THR A 489 -11.56 -5.62 -35.35
N TYR A 490 -11.57 -5.86 -34.05
CA TYR A 490 -12.80 -5.96 -33.26
C TYR A 490 -12.68 -5.06 -32.03
N GLY A 491 -13.82 -4.79 -31.38
CA GLY A 491 -13.86 -4.00 -30.16
C GLY A 491 -14.76 -4.61 -29.12
N SER A 492 -14.59 -4.22 -27.86
CA SER A 492 -15.51 -4.53 -26.79
C SER A 492 -15.76 -3.32 -25.91
N GLY A 493 -16.91 -3.29 -25.26
CA GLY A 493 -17.31 -2.25 -24.34
C GLY A 493 -18.08 -2.84 -23.18
N SER A 494 -17.74 -2.45 -21.96
CA SER A 494 -18.45 -2.85 -20.75
C SER A 494 -18.84 -1.64 -19.92
N ALA A 495 -19.96 -1.75 -19.23
CA ALA A 495 -20.41 -0.77 -18.26
C ALA A 495 -21.00 -1.48 -17.05
N SER A 496 -20.68 -1.01 -15.85
CA SER A 496 -21.26 -1.51 -14.62
C SER A 496 -21.64 -0.39 -13.66
N ALA A 497 -22.72 -0.61 -12.91
CA ALA A 497 -23.18 0.29 -11.87
C ALA A 497 -23.44 -0.53 -10.61
N ARG A 498 -22.81 -0.13 -9.50
CA ARG A 498 -23.08 -0.66 -8.17
C ARG A 498 -23.60 0.46 -7.29
N TRP A 499 -24.64 0.20 -6.52
CA TRP A 499 -25.22 1.16 -5.58
C TRP A 499 -25.48 0.49 -4.24
N TYR A 500 -25.22 1.20 -3.15
CA TYR A 500 -25.34 0.72 -1.79
C TYR A 500 -26.11 1.73 -0.95
N THR A 501 -26.94 1.21 -0.05
CA THR A 501 -27.57 1.96 1.01
C THR A 501 -27.69 1.11 2.26
N HIS A 502 -27.73 1.75 3.42
CA HIS A 502 -28.01 1.10 4.68
C HIS A 502 -29.16 1.82 5.38
N GLY A 503 -29.90 1.08 6.19
CA GLY A 503 -30.93 1.61 7.06
C GLY A 503 -30.44 1.71 8.50
N ASP A 504 -31.07 2.60 9.24
CA ASP A 504 -30.85 2.74 10.68
C ASP A 504 -31.52 1.61 11.47
N GLY A 505 -30.90 1.23 12.60
CA GLY A 505 -31.49 0.29 13.56
C GLY A 505 -30.55 -0.83 14.00
N ARG A 506 -31.03 -1.66 14.94
CA ARG A 506 -30.20 -2.70 15.59
C ARG A 506 -29.67 -3.77 14.63
N LEU A 507 -30.37 -4.03 13.53
CA LEU A 507 -29.95 -5.02 12.53
C LEU A 507 -29.04 -4.44 11.44
N GLU A 508 -28.76 -3.13 11.47
CA GLU A 508 -27.94 -2.42 10.45
C GLU A 508 -28.23 -2.92 9.02
N PRO A 509 -29.49 -2.93 8.53
CA PRO A 509 -29.82 -3.53 7.25
C PRO A 509 -29.09 -2.82 6.12
N LEU A 510 -28.47 -3.57 5.21
CA LEU A 510 -27.80 -3.04 4.03
C LEU A 510 -28.40 -3.65 2.77
N PHE A 511 -28.57 -2.81 1.77
CA PHE A 511 -29.06 -3.18 0.46
C PHE A 511 -28.10 -2.70 -0.61
N GLY A 512 -27.77 -3.59 -1.54
CA GLY A 512 -26.92 -3.29 -2.67
C GLY A 512 -27.54 -3.76 -3.98
N LEU A 513 -27.35 -2.96 -5.03
CA LEU A 513 -27.74 -3.27 -6.39
C LEU A 513 -26.52 -3.28 -7.29
N ARG A 514 -26.51 -4.19 -8.26
CA ARG A 514 -25.55 -4.24 -9.35
C ARG A 514 -26.27 -4.33 -10.68
N LEU A 515 -25.81 -3.57 -11.65
CA LEU A 515 -26.16 -3.70 -13.06
C LEU A 515 -24.86 -3.78 -13.85
N GLY A 516 -24.83 -4.64 -14.87
CA GLY A 516 -23.68 -4.80 -15.75
C GLY A 516 -24.11 -5.11 -17.17
N ALA A 517 -23.40 -4.58 -18.14
CA ALA A 517 -23.55 -4.92 -19.54
C ALA A 517 -22.18 -4.98 -20.22
N GLU A 518 -22.03 -5.90 -21.15
CA GLU A 518 -20.86 -6.01 -22.01
C GLU A 518 -21.31 -6.32 -23.44
N GLN A 519 -20.63 -5.72 -24.40
CA GLN A 519 -20.88 -5.88 -25.82
C GLN A 519 -19.53 -6.04 -26.55
N VAL A 520 -19.50 -6.95 -27.50
CA VAL A 520 -18.40 -7.20 -28.42
C VAL A 520 -18.89 -6.86 -29.83
N TRP A 521 -18.04 -6.20 -30.62
CA TRP A 521 -18.32 -5.80 -31.99
C TRP A 521 -17.26 -6.36 -32.93
N GLY A 522 -17.68 -6.96 -34.04
CA GLY A 522 -16.79 -7.60 -35.00
C GLY A 522 -16.50 -9.05 -34.64
N ARG A 523 -15.64 -9.71 -35.45
CA ARG A 523 -15.29 -11.11 -35.26
C ARG A 523 -14.18 -11.25 -34.22
N ALA A 524 -14.57 -11.38 -32.96
CA ALA A 524 -13.66 -11.61 -31.84
C ALA A 524 -13.38 -13.13 -31.65
N PRO A 525 -12.18 -13.51 -31.16
CA PRO A 525 -11.92 -14.89 -30.77
C PRO A 525 -12.78 -15.27 -29.56
N TYR A 526 -13.05 -16.56 -29.37
CA TYR A 526 -13.98 -17.05 -28.36
C TYR A 526 -13.63 -16.56 -26.95
N HIS A 527 -12.34 -16.51 -26.61
CA HIS A 527 -11.86 -16.06 -25.30
C HIS A 527 -12.02 -14.55 -25.06
N SER A 528 -12.49 -13.79 -26.05
CA SER A 528 -12.90 -12.38 -25.95
C SER A 528 -14.42 -12.19 -26.13
N ALA A 529 -15.21 -13.27 -26.07
CA ALA A 529 -16.68 -13.20 -26.12
C ALA A 529 -17.27 -12.69 -24.80
N ALA A 530 -18.51 -12.20 -24.83
CA ALA A 530 -19.25 -11.81 -23.65
C ALA A 530 -19.80 -13.05 -22.94
N TYR A 531 -19.40 -13.28 -21.69
CA TYR A 531 -19.77 -14.47 -20.92
C TYR A 531 -20.72 -14.17 -19.75
N LEU A 532 -21.64 -15.11 -19.47
CA LEU A 532 -22.48 -15.11 -18.28
C LEU A 532 -22.17 -16.32 -17.38
N GLY A 533 -22.06 -16.05 -16.08
CA GLY A 533 -21.94 -17.04 -15.01
C GLY A 533 -20.54 -17.19 -14.44
N GLY A 534 -20.47 -17.55 -13.15
CA GLY A 534 -19.23 -17.64 -12.38
C GLY A 534 -19.01 -16.46 -11.42
N PRO A 535 -17.93 -16.47 -10.63
CA PRO A 535 -17.57 -15.37 -9.74
C PRO A 535 -17.44 -14.05 -10.51
N GLY A 536 -18.01 -12.96 -9.99
CA GLY A 536 -17.99 -11.67 -10.66
C GLY A 536 -19.00 -11.52 -11.81
N SER A 537 -19.79 -12.55 -12.13
CA SER A 537 -20.96 -12.44 -13.02
C SER A 537 -22.25 -12.80 -12.28
N SER A 538 -22.62 -14.08 -12.24
CA SER A 538 -23.78 -14.57 -11.49
C SER A 538 -23.40 -15.81 -10.68
N LEU A 539 -23.46 -15.66 -9.36
CA LEU A 539 -23.24 -16.74 -8.39
C LEU A 539 -24.31 -17.80 -8.55
N GLY A 540 -23.93 -19.06 -8.43
CA GLY A 540 -24.81 -20.20 -8.64
C GLY A 540 -24.94 -20.60 -10.11
N VAL A 541 -24.63 -19.74 -11.08
CA VAL A 541 -24.49 -20.14 -12.51
C VAL A 541 -23.07 -20.68 -12.74
N ARG A 542 -22.90 -21.67 -13.63
CA ARG A 542 -21.57 -22.21 -13.99
C ARG A 542 -20.70 -21.11 -14.61
N GLU A 543 -19.41 -21.16 -14.35
CA GLU A 543 -18.46 -20.23 -14.97
C GLU A 543 -18.49 -20.37 -16.50
N HIS A 544 -18.61 -19.25 -17.21
CA HIS A 544 -18.73 -19.18 -18.67
C HIS A 544 -19.86 -20.03 -19.26
N ARG A 545 -20.99 -20.13 -18.55
CA ARG A 545 -22.12 -21.01 -18.92
C ARG A 545 -22.76 -20.63 -20.26
N PHE A 546 -22.84 -19.35 -20.56
CA PHE A 546 -23.40 -18.82 -21.80
C PHE A 546 -22.41 -17.82 -22.41
N ALA A 547 -22.28 -17.84 -23.73
CA ALA A 547 -21.32 -17.03 -24.46
C ALA A 547 -21.99 -16.35 -25.66
N GLY A 548 -21.69 -15.09 -25.91
CA GLY A 548 -22.26 -14.35 -27.02
C GLY A 548 -21.51 -13.06 -27.34
N ASP A 549 -22.15 -12.18 -28.12
CA ASP A 549 -21.62 -10.84 -28.43
C ASP A 549 -22.14 -9.79 -27.45
N ARG A 550 -23.17 -10.10 -26.65
CA ARG A 550 -23.68 -9.21 -25.60
C ARG A 550 -24.12 -9.98 -24.37
N VAL A 551 -23.83 -9.44 -23.19
CA VAL A 551 -24.43 -9.87 -21.92
C VAL A 551 -25.00 -8.68 -21.16
N VAL A 552 -26.13 -8.89 -20.51
CA VAL A 552 -26.71 -7.96 -19.53
C VAL A 552 -27.01 -8.74 -18.27
N GLN A 553 -26.63 -8.19 -17.12
CA GLN A 553 -26.80 -8.81 -15.82
C GLN A 553 -27.25 -7.78 -14.77
N ALA A 554 -28.04 -8.24 -13.81
CA ALA A 554 -28.54 -7.47 -12.69
C ALA A 554 -28.51 -8.32 -11.42
N GLY A 555 -28.15 -7.72 -10.30
CA GLY A 555 -28.06 -8.39 -9.01
C GLY A 555 -28.52 -7.49 -7.88
N ALA A 556 -29.08 -8.10 -6.84
CA ALA A 556 -29.44 -7.45 -5.60
C ALA A 556 -28.91 -8.27 -4.42
N THR A 557 -28.35 -7.58 -3.43
CA THR A 557 -27.94 -8.17 -2.16
C THR A 557 -28.63 -7.44 -1.01
N GLY A 558 -29.19 -8.20 -0.07
CA GLY A 558 -29.64 -7.69 1.22
C GLY A 558 -28.83 -8.31 2.35
N SER A 559 -28.47 -7.55 3.36
CA SER A 559 -27.75 -8.08 4.53
C SER A 559 -28.23 -7.46 5.84
N ILE A 560 -28.02 -8.20 6.92
CA ILE A 560 -28.32 -7.76 8.29
C ILE A 560 -27.18 -8.18 9.23
N PHE A 561 -26.91 -7.34 10.21
CA PHE A 561 -26.09 -7.63 11.36
C PHE A 561 -26.85 -8.49 12.37
N LEU A 562 -26.15 -9.47 12.98
CA LEU A 562 -26.71 -10.33 14.01
C LEU A 562 -26.11 -10.06 15.40
N THR A 563 -24.79 -10.15 15.52
CA THR A 563 -24.11 -10.08 16.82
C THR A 563 -22.66 -9.62 16.69
N PRO A 564 -22.15 -8.86 17.66
CA PRO A 564 -20.70 -8.72 17.79
C PRO A 564 -20.13 -10.04 18.32
N PHE A 565 -18.86 -10.29 18.00
CA PHE A 565 -18.09 -11.36 18.62
C PHE A 565 -16.66 -10.91 18.84
N TYR A 566 -15.94 -11.66 19.65
CA TYR A 566 -14.51 -11.48 19.87
C TYR A 566 -13.81 -12.82 19.65
N LEU A 567 -13.09 -12.94 18.54
CA LEU A 567 -12.25 -14.09 18.23
C LEU A 567 -10.87 -13.57 17.85
N PHE A 568 -10.04 -13.31 18.87
CA PHE A 568 -8.74 -12.62 18.81
C PHE A 568 -8.81 -11.14 18.40
N LEU A 569 -9.74 -10.78 17.51
CA LEU A 569 -10.05 -9.41 17.10
C LEU A 569 -11.56 -9.16 17.32
N PRO A 570 -11.96 -7.92 17.65
CA PRO A 570 -13.37 -7.56 17.64
C PRO A 570 -13.91 -7.66 16.21
N GLY A 571 -15.10 -8.26 16.08
CA GLY A 571 -15.74 -8.48 14.80
C GLY A 571 -17.26 -8.46 14.88
N LYS A 572 -17.89 -8.43 13.71
CA LYS A 572 -19.34 -8.51 13.57
C LYS A 572 -19.69 -9.72 12.71
N LEU A 573 -20.74 -10.43 13.10
CA LEU A 573 -21.32 -11.53 12.34
C LEU A 573 -22.69 -11.10 11.83
N GLY A 574 -23.00 -11.43 10.58
CA GLY A 574 -24.31 -11.19 9.99
C GLY A 574 -24.70 -12.18 8.91
N LEU A 575 -25.91 -11.99 8.39
CA LEU A 575 -26.48 -12.76 7.29
C LEU A 575 -26.62 -11.90 6.05
N HIS A 576 -26.57 -12.53 4.88
CA HIS A 576 -26.94 -11.90 3.61
C HIS A 576 -27.74 -12.85 2.73
N ALA A 577 -28.48 -12.25 1.79
CA ALA A 577 -29.22 -12.91 0.74
C ALA A 577 -28.94 -12.21 -0.60
N ILE A 578 -28.92 -12.98 -1.67
CA ILE A 578 -28.67 -12.49 -3.03
C ILE A 578 -29.77 -12.97 -3.98
N SER A 579 -30.03 -12.16 -5.01
CA SER A 579 -30.84 -12.55 -6.17
C SER A 579 -30.21 -11.90 -7.40
N GLU A 580 -29.93 -12.70 -8.41
CA GLU A 580 -29.26 -12.25 -9.63
C GLU A 580 -29.99 -12.79 -10.86
N THR A 581 -29.81 -12.09 -11.97
CA THR A 581 -30.33 -12.49 -13.27
C THR A 581 -29.43 -12.00 -14.38
N GLY A 582 -29.31 -12.77 -15.45
CA GLY A 582 -28.52 -12.39 -16.61
C GLY A 582 -29.06 -12.97 -17.90
N ARG A 583 -28.67 -12.36 -19.00
CA ARG A 583 -29.05 -12.80 -20.34
C ARG A 583 -27.94 -12.50 -21.33
N VAL A 584 -27.75 -13.43 -22.25
CA VAL A 584 -26.76 -13.35 -23.34
C VAL A 584 -27.51 -13.18 -24.66
N TRP A 585 -26.93 -12.44 -25.59
CA TRP A 585 -27.34 -12.40 -26.99
C TRP A 585 -26.16 -12.81 -27.86
N LEU A 586 -26.50 -13.37 -29.01
CA LEU A 586 -25.57 -13.69 -30.09
C LEU A 586 -26.20 -13.20 -31.39
N ASP A 587 -25.52 -12.31 -32.11
CA ASP A 587 -25.98 -11.77 -33.41
C ASP A 587 -27.42 -11.18 -33.36
N GLY A 588 -27.77 -10.58 -32.22
CA GLY A 588 -29.09 -10.00 -31.97
C GLY A 588 -30.17 -10.99 -31.49
N GLU A 589 -29.91 -12.29 -31.53
CA GLU A 589 -30.82 -13.34 -31.05
C GLU A 589 -30.54 -13.70 -29.58
N SER A 590 -31.58 -14.12 -28.86
CA SER A 590 -31.46 -14.59 -27.47
C SER A 590 -32.64 -15.50 -27.09
N PRO A 591 -32.71 -16.72 -27.63
CA PRO A 591 -33.66 -17.73 -27.16
C PRO A 591 -33.40 -18.11 -25.70
N GLY A 592 -34.37 -18.74 -25.02
CA GLY A 592 -34.18 -19.28 -23.65
C GLY A 592 -34.46 -18.33 -22.48
N GLY A 593 -34.64 -17.02 -22.71
CA GLY A 593 -35.08 -16.08 -21.67
C GLY A 593 -33.96 -15.59 -20.73
N TRP A 594 -34.31 -15.24 -19.49
CA TRP A 594 -33.38 -14.74 -18.47
C TRP A 594 -32.97 -15.85 -17.51
N HIS A 595 -31.67 -15.94 -17.20
CA HIS A 595 -31.10 -16.91 -16.29
C HIS A 595 -31.01 -16.33 -14.88
N ALA A 596 -31.79 -16.87 -13.95
CA ALA A 596 -31.85 -16.37 -12.57
C ALA A 596 -31.07 -17.27 -11.59
N SER A 597 -30.50 -16.64 -10.57
CA SER A 597 -29.95 -17.33 -9.41
C SER A 597 -30.33 -16.62 -8.11
N TYR A 598 -30.35 -17.36 -7.01
CA TYR A 598 -30.65 -16.83 -5.69
C TYR A 598 -29.87 -17.59 -4.63
N GLY A 599 -29.60 -16.93 -3.51
CA GLY A 599 -28.76 -17.51 -2.48
C GLY A 599 -28.70 -16.68 -1.21
N GLY A 600 -27.81 -17.09 -0.33
CA GLY A 600 -27.52 -16.39 0.90
C GLY A 600 -26.46 -17.09 1.72
N GLY A 601 -26.09 -16.47 2.83
CA GLY A 601 -25.13 -17.04 3.75
C GLY A 601 -24.71 -16.06 4.84
N LEU A 602 -23.46 -16.19 5.27
CA LEU A 602 -22.91 -15.47 6.41
C LEU A 602 -21.85 -14.49 5.94
N TRP A 603 -21.77 -13.35 6.62
CA TRP A 603 -20.64 -12.44 6.50
C TRP A 603 -20.02 -12.17 7.86
N VAL A 604 -18.71 -11.98 7.86
CA VAL A 604 -17.91 -11.65 9.03
C VAL A 604 -17.10 -10.41 8.72
N SER A 605 -17.24 -9.36 9.53
CA SER A 605 -16.34 -8.22 9.49
C SER A 605 -15.34 -8.26 10.65
N LEU A 606 -14.11 -7.86 10.39
CA LEU A 606 -13.01 -7.80 11.35
C LEU A 606 -12.39 -6.41 11.34
N VAL A 607 -11.78 -6.02 12.47
CA VAL A 607 -11.02 -4.76 12.60
C VAL A 607 -11.89 -3.56 12.22
N ASN A 608 -13.00 -3.36 12.93
CA ASN A 608 -13.91 -2.22 12.73
C ASN A 608 -14.39 -2.04 11.26
N ASP A 609 -14.79 -3.14 10.62
CA ASP A 609 -15.34 -3.14 9.26
C ASP A 609 -14.34 -2.82 8.12
N HIS A 610 -13.03 -2.84 8.39
CA HIS A 610 -12.01 -2.70 7.33
C HIS A 610 -11.84 -3.95 6.46
N THR A 611 -12.23 -5.12 6.98
CA THR A 611 -12.20 -6.38 6.24
C THR A 611 -13.54 -7.07 6.40
N LEU A 612 -14.14 -7.50 5.29
CA LEU A 612 -15.35 -8.32 5.28
C LEU A 612 -15.06 -9.62 4.52
N VAL A 613 -15.50 -10.73 5.08
CA VAL A 613 -15.42 -12.07 4.48
C VAL A 613 -16.85 -12.58 4.32
N SER A 614 -17.20 -13.06 3.13
CA SER A 614 -18.53 -13.60 2.84
C SER A 614 -18.45 -15.08 2.48
N PHE A 615 -19.38 -15.85 3.03
CA PHE A 615 -19.64 -17.26 2.73
C PHE A 615 -21.03 -17.35 2.12
N THR A 616 -21.13 -17.73 0.86
CA THR A 616 -22.39 -17.68 0.11
C THR A 616 -22.71 -19.03 -0.51
N MET A 617 -23.93 -19.52 -0.30
CA MET A 617 -24.49 -20.62 -1.08
C MET A 617 -25.50 -20.04 -2.07
N ALA A 618 -25.33 -20.32 -3.36
CA ALA A 618 -26.20 -19.80 -4.42
C ALA A 618 -26.67 -20.93 -5.34
N ARG A 619 -27.92 -20.85 -5.79
CA ARG A 619 -28.57 -21.84 -6.65
C ARG A 619 -29.07 -21.20 -7.94
N SER A 620 -28.85 -21.89 -9.05
CA SER A 620 -29.45 -21.64 -10.36
C SER A 620 -30.16 -22.91 -10.86
N GLU A 621 -30.65 -22.90 -12.11
CA GLU A 621 -31.23 -24.08 -12.77
C GLU A 621 -30.24 -25.25 -12.84
N ASP A 622 -28.97 -24.97 -13.14
CA ASP A 622 -27.97 -26.00 -13.46
C ASP A 622 -27.16 -26.49 -12.25
N ARG A 623 -27.09 -25.72 -11.15
CA ARG A 623 -26.31 -26.11 -9.97
C ARG A 623 -26.63 -25.34 -8.69
N THR A 624 -26.13 -25.86 -7.57
CA THR A 624 -25.89 -25.11 -6.33
C THR A 624 -24.37 -24.98 -6.13
N GLY A 625 -23.88 -23.76 -5.95
CA GLY A 625 -22.47 -23.45 -5.72
C GLY A 625 -22.21 -22.88 -4.32
N LEU A 626 -21.01 -23.10 -3.82
CA LEU A 626 -20.50 -22.52 -2.56
C LEU A 626 -19.34 -21.58 -2.88
N TYR A 627 -19.40 -20.38 -2.32
CA TYR A 627 -18.47 -19.29 -2.60
C TYR A 627 -17.91 -18.70 -1.32
N PHE A 628 -16.62 -18.37 -1.36
CA PHE A 628 -15.89 -17.69 -0.31
C PHE A 628 -15.17 -16.47 -0.91
N GLY A 629 -15.40 -15.28 -0.37
CA GLY A 629 -14.86 -14.04 -0.93
C GLY A 629 -14.57 -12.97 0.12
N LEU A 630 -13.77 -11.98 -0.28
CA LEU A 630 -13.58 -10.74 0.46
C LEU A 630 -14.56 -9.68 -0.07
N GLY A 631 -15.25 -8.98 0.83
CA GLY A 631 -16.28 -8.01 0.49
C GLY A 631 -17.67 -8.60 0.27
N TRP A 632 -18.61 -7.72 -0.09
CA TRP A 632 -20.00 -8.11 -0.38
C TRP A 632 -20.06 -8.96 -1.68
N PRO A 633 -20.97 -9.93 -1.76
CA PRO A 633 -21.12 -10.80 -2.92
C PRO A 633 -21.88 -10.10 -4.08
N LEU A 634 -21.40 -8.93 -4.53
CA LEU A 634 -21.97 -8.13 -5.62
C LEU A 634 -21.00 -7.88 -6.77
#